data_AF-A0A6A8D7Q2-F1
#
_entry.id   AF-A0A6A8D7Q2-F1
#
_cell.length_a   1.000
_cell.length_b   1.000
_cell.length_c   1.000
_cell.angle_alpha   90.00
_cell.angle_beta   90.00
_cell.angle_gamma   90.00
#
_symmetry.space_group_name_H-M   'P 1'
#
loop_
_entity.id
_entity.type
_entity.pdbx_description
1 polymer ?
#
loop_
_entity_poly.entity_id
_entity_poly.type
_entity_poly.pdbx_seq_one_letter_code
_entity_poly.pdbx_strand_id
1 'polypeptide(L)'
;MAKKKMSKKKFRIVWSSILSVLLIIALGVNIALAQYSGVITSYFSEIDTTSAEAIDAREESTEVAEQIADEGIVLLQNEENALPLAKGTKVNVFGWSFTAPIYGGAGSGGTDASTAITPKAGLEAAGIEINEELYNAYAATDLERPVIGIEGQDFTIPEPQPEDFYTDELLTQAEEFSNTAVIFIARSGGEGADLPTSLFGADTYDPEGSPQGPTGQRFGFADDQDPDKHYLELTNREQGMLDAVTAANFDNIIVVLNSANTFEIGWVEDYEQIKSVVNIAGPGQSGFGSLGRVIAGDLNPSGRTVDIYAADVLDAPAISNFGDFDYVVENADGTFSTASDAKGVPLKYVDLTEGIYIGYRYYETAAEEGIINYDEEILYPFGYGLSYTSFEQQVVADSLVWNDTDITVDVEVTNTGSVAGKEVVQLYFTPPYTGQIEKSSINLAAFGKTGVVEPGESEVVTLSFTVEEMAAYDHNKLFSADGSYVLEAGEYALSLMENSHEKIADVGSKTLSEVVYDSGRSTDEQIAVNQFDEEVTGEGSIDTYLSRADGFANLDEIDKNETFTVTNEEGITREVEGTLVDAAFVDMVNSKRYDVPADTHETAPTTGADNGLDLADFTDVPFDDESWEPLLDQLSVADLVKIVSNGGYKTAEVASVGKPATVDYDGPAGISNFISGSPLSGIPFPAEVMLASTWNIELATAMGEAIGAEAAAYGVTGWYAPAMNIHRTAFAGRNFEYYSEDPFLSGEFAAATTAGYQSLGGFVYLKHFALNDQEDNRTLGVLTWGNEQTIREIYLRPFEVAVKEGGASGMMSSFNSIGDVWAGADESLLKEVLRNEWGFNGVVNTDFYIIDVYPYMNVELAVRAGNDILLTGVAPFGVPEINTDSNDTLWAMRDAAKNVMYTVANSSAIDDGMSTDTPQWVIITIVVDILVALGIILGFYFTFRNSKKRDEEQELNTANNL
;
A
#
# COMPACT_ATOMS: atom_id res chain seq x y z
N MET A 1 -28.59 -17.65 -69.82
CA MET A 1 -27.14 -17.33 -69.87
C MET A 1 -26.37 -18.42 -69.15
N ALA A 2 -25.51 -19.16 -69.84
CA ALA A 2 -24.75 -20.26 -69.24
C ALA A 2 -23.60 -19.69 -68.37
N LYS A 3 -23.59 -20.00 -67.06
CA LYS A 3 -22.46 -19.65 -66.16
C LYS A 3 -21.18 -20.27 -66.73
N LYS A 4 -20.23 -19.43 -67.14
CA LYS A 4 -18.90 -19.83 -67.66
C LYS A 4 -18.17 -20.60 -66.53
N LYS A 5 -18.14 -21.94 -66.62
CA LYS A 5 -17.48 -22.80 -65.62
C LYS A 5 -15.97 -22.45 -65.55
N MET A 6 -15.49 -22.15 -64.35
CA MET A 6 -14.09 -21.82 -64.06
C MET A 6 -13.15 -22.93 -64.55
N SER A 7 -12.04 -22.59 -65.22
CA SER A 7 -11.07 -23.58 -65.74
C SER A 7 -10.38 -24.33 -64.60
N LYS A 8 -9.96 -25.59 -64.84
CA LYS A 8 -9.32 -26.46 -63.84
C LYS A 8 -8.12 -25.80 -63.15
N LYS A 9 -7.25 -25.18 -63.95
CA LYS A 9 -6.06 -24.46 -63.45
C LYS A 9 -6.48 -23.28 -62.57
N LYS A 10 -7.47 -22.50 -63.00
CA LYS A 10 -7.97 -21.34 -62.24
C LYS A 10 -8.68 -21.76 -60.95
N PHE A 11 -9.48 -22.82 -60.98
CA PHE A 11 -10.15 -23.38 -59.79
C PHE A 11 -9.14 -23.89 -58.76
N ARG A 12 -8.12 -24.65 -59.21
CA ARG A 12 -7.06 -25.13 -58.31
C ARG A 12 -6.30 -23.97 -57.68
N ILE A 13 -5.86 -23.00 -58.48
CA ILE A 13 -5.11 -21.83 -57.98
C ILE A 13 -5.93 -21.06 -56.95
N VAL A 14 -7.20 -20.74 -57.26
CA VAL A 14 -8.06 -19.97 -56.34
C VAL A 14 -8.26 -20.71 -55.03
N TRP A 15 -8.63 -22.00 -55.06
CA TRP A 15 -8.89 -22.75 -53.83
C TRP A 15 -7.63 -23.10 -53.05
N SER A 16 -6.51 -23.40 -53.71
CA SER A 16 -5.23 -23.60 -53.01
C SER A 16 -4.76 -22.31 -52.34
N SER A 17 -4.96 -21.15 -52.98
CA SER A 17 -4.64 -19.85 -52.38
C SER A 17 -5.51 -19.55 -51.18
N ILE A 18 -6.83 -19.78 -51.25
CA ILE A 18 -7.75 -19.59 -50.11
C ILE A 18 -7.35 -20.50 -48.94
N LEU A 19 -7.09 -21.78 -49.19
CA LEU A 19 -6.68 -22.73 -48.15
C LEU A 19 -5.31 -22.40 -47.56
N SER A 20 -4.38 -21.87 -48.36
CA SER A 20 -3.06 -21.43 -47.88
C SER A 20 -3.18 -20.15 -47.03
N VAL A 21 -4.05 -19.22 -47.39
CA VAL A 21 -4.35 -18.03 -46.58
C VAL A 21 -5.01 -18.44 -45.26
N LEU A 22 -5.95 -19.37 -45.26
CA LEU A 22 -6.55 -19.91 -44.03
C LEU A 22 -5.50 -20.58 -43.13
N LEU A 23 -4.55 -21.31 -43.70
CA LEU A 23 -3.43 -21.88 -42.94
C LEU A 23 -2.54 -20.79 -42.31
N ILE A 24 -2.21 -19.74 -43.07
CA ILE A 24 -1.42 -18.61 -42.56
C ILE A 24 -2.17 -17.88 -41.44
N ILE A 25 -3.48 -17.65 -41.60
CA ILE A 25 -4.32 -17.05 -40.56
C ILE A 25 -4.35 -17.94 -39.31
N ALA A 26 -4.56 -19.26 -39.46
CA ALA A 26 -4.59 -20.18 -38.33
C ALA A 26 -3.24 -20.24 -37.58
N LEU A 27 -2.12 -20.19 -38.32
CA LEU A 27 -0.78 -20.07 -37.73
C LEU A 27 -0.60 -18.74 -37.01
N GLY A 28 -1.02 -17.63 -37.62
CA GLY A 28 -0.95 -16.30 -37.01
C GLY A 28 -1.80 -16.18 -35.75
N VAL A 29 -3.01 -16.75 -35.75
CA VAL A 29 -3.88 -16.82 -34.56
C VAL A 29 -3.24 -17.65 -33.46
N ASN A 30 -2.63 -18.79 -33.78
CA ASN A 30 -1.93 -19.61 -32.77
C ASN A 30 -0.69 -18.92 -32.20
N ILE A 31 0.08 -18.21 -33.02
CA ILE A 31 1.22 -17.41 -32.55
C ILE A 31 0.71 -16.31 -31.60
N ALA A 32 -0.38 -15.63 -31.96
CA ALA A 32 -1.00 -14.63 -31.09
C ALA A 32 -1.52 -15.27 -29.79
N LEU A 33 -2.29 -16.36 -29.85
CA LEU A 33 -2.80 -17.05 -28.67
C LEU A 33 -1.69 -17.56 -27.74
N ALA A 34 -0.57 -18.03 -28.29
CA ALA A 34 0.60 -18.41 -27.51
C ALA A 34 1.23 -17.19 -26.81
N GLN A 35 1.37 -16.07 -27.52
CA GLN A 35 1.89 -14.80 -26.99
C GLN A 35 1.02 -14.23 -25.87
N TYR A 36 -0.31 -14.34 -25.97
CA TYR A 36 -1.27 -13.84 -24.97
C TYR A 36 -1.71 -14.92 -23.97
N SER A 37 -1.13 -16.12 -23.99
CA SER A 37 -1.64 -17.28 -23.26
C SER A 37 -1.72 -17.09 -21.74
N GLY A 38 -0.76 -16.39 -21.12
CA GLY A 38 -0.78 -16.08 -19.69
C GLY A 38 -1.97 -15.18 -19.31
N VAL A 39 -2.19 -14.11 -20.06
CA VAL A 39 -3.31 -13.18 -19.83
C VAL A 39 -4.64 -13.80 -20.17
N ILE A 40 -4.71 -14.57 -21.25
CA ILE A 40 -5.92 -15.31 -21.61
C ILE A 40 -6.27 -16.30 -20.50
N THR A 41 -5.28 -17.00 -19.94
CA THR A 41 -5.51 -17.93 -18.83
C THR A 41 -5.98 -17.17 -17.59
N SER A 42 -5.28 -16.10 -17.18
CA SER A 42 -5.70 -15.25 -16.04
C SER A 42 -7.09 -14.63 -16.24
N TYR A 43 -7.43 -14.25 -17.46
CA TYR A 43 -8.73 -13.67 -17.81
C TYR A 43 -9.88 -14.68 -17.69
N PHE A 44 -9.61 -15.96 -18.00
CA PHE A 44 -10.57 -17.06 -17.95
C PHE A 44 -10.49 -17.91 -16.68
N SER A 45 -9.57 -17.61 -15.75
CA SER A 45 -9.54 -18.23 -14.43
C SER A 45 -10.76 -17.77 -13.63
N GLU A 46 -11.59 -18.71 -13.20
CA GLU A 46 -12.68 -18.47 -12.25
C GLU A 46 -12.27 -19.08 -10.92
N ILE A 47 -12.34 -18.30 -9.85
CA ILE A 47 -12.17 -18.79 -8.48
C ILE A 47 -13.51 -19.28 -7.98
N ASP A 48 -13.51 -20.47 -7.39
CA ASP A 48 -14.72 -21.08 -6.84
C ASP A 48 -15.01 -20.53 -5.44
N THR A 49 -15.73 -19.42 -5.39
CA THR A 49 -16.26 -18.85 -4.13
C THR A 49 -17.47 -19.64 -3.58
N THR A 50 -17.86 -20.74 -4.23
CA THR A 50 -19.04 -21.55 -3.88
C THR A 50 -18.70 -22.91 -3.29
N SER A 51 -17.41 -23.26 -3.21
CA SER A 51 -16.94 -24.42 -2.46
C SER A 51 -17.31 -24.28 -0.98
N ALA A 52 -17.39 -25.40 -0.26
CA ALA A 52 -17.73 -25.35 1.16
C ALA A 52 -16.62 -24.63 1.95
N GLU A 53 -15.37 -24.89 1.56
CA GLU A 53 -14.17 -24.27 2.12
C GLU A 53 -14.16 -22.76 1.90
N ALA A 54 -14.51 -22.29 0.69
CA ALA A 54 -14.60 -20.85 0.41
C ALA A 54 -15.75 -20.17 1.16
N ILE A 55 -16.90 -20.84 1.31
CA ILE A 55 -18.03 -20.29 2.08
C ILE A 55 -17.63 -20.14 3.56
N ASP A 56 -17.06 -21.19 4.15
CA ASP A 56 -16.64 -21.18 5.56
C ASP A 56 -15.56 -20.11 5.80
N ALA A 57 -14.54 -20.02 4.94
CA ALA A 57 -13.48 -19.01 5.05
C ALA A 57 -14.03 -17.57 4.92
N ARG A 58 -14.97 -17.33 4.01
CA ARG A 58 -15.60 -16.01 3.86
C ARG A 58 -16.50 -15.64 5.03
N GLU A 59 -17.19 -16.60 5.63
CA GLU A 59 -17.97 -16.38 6.86
C GLU A 59 -17.04 -15.93 8.00
N GLU A 60 -15.91 -16.63 8.20
CA GLU A 60 -14.87 -16.26 9.16
C GLU A 60 -14.27 -14.88 8.88
N SER A 61 -13.87 -14.60 7.64
CA SER A 61 -13.39 -13.26 7.24
C SER A 61 -14.40 -12.16 7.51
N THR A 62 -15.70 -12.42 7.30
CA THR A 62 -16.76 -11.44 7.59
C THR A 62 -16.84 -11.15 9.08
N GLU A 63 -16.72 -12.18 9.93
CA GLU A 63 -16.71 -12.04 11.39
C GLU A 63 -15.49 -11.25 11.87
N VAL A 64 -14.29 -11.56 11.36
CA VAL A 64 -13.06 -10.83 11.70
C VAL A 64 -13.13 -9.38 11.21
N ALA A 65 -13.61 -9.13 9.99
CA ALA A 65 -13.81 -7.78 9.47
C ALA A 65 -14.80 -6.96 10.33
N GLU A 66 -15.87 -7.56 10.85
CA GLU A 66 -16.78 -6.90 11.80
C GLU A 66 -16.09 -6.65 13.15
N GLN A 67 -15.28 -7.58 13.66
CA GLN A 67 -14.55 -7.39 14.92
C GLN A 67 -13.52 -6.26 14.85
N ILE A 68 -12.78 -6.15 13.74
CA ILE A 68 -11.86 -5.04 13.49
C ILE A 68 -12.65 -3.73 13.46
N ALA A 69 -13.79 -3.69 12.75
CA ALA A 69 -14.60 -2.48 12.71
C ALA A 69 -15.24 -2.15 14.06
N ASP A 70 -15.64 -3.15 14.86
CA ASP A 70 -16.19 -2.98 16.20
C ASP A 70 -15.18 -2.32 17.15
N GLU A 71 -13.88 -2.56 16.94
CA GLU A 71 -12.80 -2.05 17.78
C GLU A 71 -12.04 -0.86 17.20
N GLY A 72 -12.13 -0.61 15.89
CA GLY A 72 -11.37 0.42 15.18
C GLY A 72 -12.09 1.76 15.01
N ILE A 73 -13.40 1.83 15.32
CA ILE A 73 -14.13 3.12 15.31
C ILE A 73 -13.63 3.99 16.46
N VAL A 74 -13.16 5.20 16.15
CA VAL A 74 -12.61 6.15 17.11
C VAL A 74 -13.66 7.22 17.43
N LEU A 75 -14.07 7.31 18.69
CA LEU A 75 -14.89 8.42 19.19
C LEU A 75 -13.96 9.56 19.60
N LEU A 76 -13.95 10.65 18.83
CA LEU A 76 -13.05 11.78 19.05
C LEU A 76 -13.66 12.80 20.02
N GLN A 77 -14.97 13.05 19.93
CA GLN A 77 -15.67 13.99 20.80
C GLN A 77 -17.02 13.41 21.21
N ASN A 78 -17.43 13.64 22.47
CA ASN A 78 -18.78 13.30 22.95
C ASN A 78 -19.20 14.19 24.13
N GLU A 79 -19.62 15.40 23.82
CA GLU A 79 -20.15 16.36 24.77
C GLU A 79 -21.60 16.06 25.17
N GLU A 80 -21.96 16.43 26.40
CA GLU A 80 -23.31 16.31 26.94
C GLU A 80 -23.89 14.88 26.91
N ASN A 81 -23.07 13.86 26.65
CA ASN A 81 -23.46 12.49 26.33
C ASN A 81 -24.44 12.43 25.15
N ALA A 82 -24.14 13.19 24.08
CA ALA A 82 -24.93 13.20 22.85
C ALA A 82 -24.99 11.82 22.17
N LEU A 83 -23.91 11.04 22.28
CA LEU A 83 -23.91 9.60 22.00
C LEU A 83 -23.82 8.77 23.29
N PRO A 84 -24.46 7.58 23.32
CA PRO A 84 -25.23 6.96 22.25
C PRO A 84 -26.68 7.48 22.12
N LEU A 85 -27.26 7.35 20.93
CA LEU A 85 -28.67 7.60 20.64
C LEU A 85 -29.56 6.43 21.07
N ALA A 86 -30.74 6.74 21.61
CA ALA A 86 -31.72 5.72 21.96
C ALA A 86 -32.35 5.09 20.72
N LYS A 87 -32.70 3.79 20.78
CA LYS A 87 -33.48 3.12 19.72
C LYS A 87 -34.82 3.82 19.50
N GLY A 88 -35.20 4.00 18.23
CA GLY A 88 -36.35 4.79 17.78
C GLY A 88 -36.09 6.29 17.71
N THR A 89 -34.84 6.75 17.96
CA THR A 89 -34.46 8.14 17.69
C THR A 89 -34.55 8.40 16.19
N LYS A 90 -35.18 9.51 15.85
CA LYS A 90 -35.25 10.01 14.48
C LYS A 90 -34.05 10.88 14.18
N VAL A 91 -33.41 10.69 13.04
CA VAL A 91 -32.20 11.42 12.66
C VAL A 91 -32.32 11.94 11.23
N ASN A 92 -31.92 13.19 11.04
CA ASN A 92 -31.63 13.74 9.72
C ASN A 92 -30.16 13.52 9.43
N VAL A 93 -29.83 12.80 8.36
CA VAL A 93 -28.43 12.65 7.93
C VAL A 93 -28.19 13.60 6.77
N PHE A 94 -27.34 14.59 6.98
CA PHE A 94 -26.89 15.55 5.98
C PHE A 94 -25.50 15.15 5.46
N GLY A 95 -25.21 15.52 4.22
CA GLY A 95 -24.00 15.16 3.49
C GLY A 95 -24.31 14.10 2.44
N TRP A 96 -24.07 14.42 1.17
CA TRP A 96 -24.36 13.53 0.05
C TRP A 96 -23.61 12.19 0.16
N SER A 97 -22.41 12.21 0.76
CA SER A 97 -21.55 11.05 0.99
C SER A 97 -22.24 9.90 1.74
N PHE A 98 -23.30 10.16 2.51
CA PHE A 98 -24.11 9.11 3.14
C PHE A 98 -24.80 8.18 2.12
N THR A 99 -25.06 8.67 0.90
CA THR A 99 -25.68 7.88 -0.19
C THR A 99 -24.68 7.06 -0.99
N ALA A 100 -23.40 7.46 -0.97
CA ALA A 100 -22.30 6.83 -1.68
C ALA A 100 -21.01 6.94 -0.83
N PRO A 101 -20.90 6.14 0.24
CA PRO A 101 -19.81 6.21 1.20
C PRO A 101 -18.52 5.60 0.64
N ILE A 102 -17.44 5.69 1.41
CA ILE A 102 -16.14 5.10 1.12
C ILE A 102 -15.97 3.88 2.03
N TYR A 103 -15.69 2.73 1.44
CA TYR A 103 -15.47 1.48 2.19
C TYR A 103 -13.97 1.18 2.39
N GLY A 104 -13.11 1.74 1.55
CA GLY A 104 -11.66 1.62 1.53
C GLY A 104 -11.09 2.56 0.47
N GLY A 105 -9.77 2.55 0.24
CA GLY A 105 -9.16 3.39 -0.80
C GLY A 105 -9.28 2.82 -2.21
N ALA A 106 -8.70 3.55 -3.16
CA ALA A 106 -8.72 3.21 -4.59
C ALA A 106 -7.40 2.54 -5.07
N GLY A 107 -7.30 2.21 -6.35
CA GLY A 107 -6.10 1.61 -6.95
C GLY A 107 -5.95 0.11 -6.63
N SER A 108 -4.72 -0.38 -6.59
CA SER A 108 -4.39 -1.79 -6.32
C SER A 108 -4.85 -2.27 -4.93
N GLY A 109 -4.94 -1.37 -3.95
CA GLY A 109 -5.50 -1.65 -2.62
C GLY A 109 -7.03 -1.66 -2.52
N GLY A 110 -7.74 -1.40 -3.63
CA GLY A 110 -9.21 -1.38 -3.65
C GLY A 110 -9.87 -2.77 -3.59
N THR A 111 -11.10 -2.82 -3.10
CA THR A 111 -11.89 -4.06 -2.91
C THR A 111 -13.33 -3.92 -3.43
N ASP A 112 -14.01 -5.03 -3.71
CA ASP A 112 -15.42 -5.00 -4.18
C ASP A 112 -16.39 -4.82 -3.00
N ALA A 113 -16.84 -3.58 -2.81
CA ALA A 113 -17.82 -3.23 -1.79
C ALA A 113 -19.29 -3.37 -2.24
N SER A 114 -19.59 -4.03 -3.37
CA SER A 114 -20.97 -4.11 -3.92
C SER A 114 -21.99 -4.81 -3.01
N THR A 115 -21.51 -5.60 -2.06
CA THR A 115 -22.34 -6.30 -1.06
C THR A 115 -22.17 -5.75 0.35
N ALA A 116 -21.41 -4.66 0.51
CA ALA A 116 -21.15 -4.07 1.81
C ALA A 116 -22.41 -3.45 2.43
N ILE A 117 -22.43 -3.40 3.76
CA ILE A 117 -23.51 -2.78 4.53
C ILE A 117 -23.42 -1.27 4.31
N THR A 118 -24.49 -0.65 3.82
CA THR A 118 -24.53 0.82 3.67
C THR A 118 -24.71 1.49 5.05
N PRO A 119 -24.27 2.76 5.23
CA PRO A 119 -24.46 3.49 6.48
C PRO A 119 -25.95 3.65 6.83
N LYS A 120 -26.84 3.80 5.84
CA LYS A 120 -28.29 3.76 6.06
C LYS A 120 -28.75 2.42 6.63
N ALA A 121 -28.32 1.31 6.03
CA ALA A 121 -28.70 -0.03 6.49
C ALA A 121 -28.17 -0.32 7.91
N GLY A 122 -26.94 0.11 8.22
CA GLY A 122 -26.34 -0.02 9.55
C GLY A 122 -27.12 0.74 10.63
N LEU A 123 -27.45 2.01 10.39
CA LEU A 123 -28.26 2.83 11.30
C LEU A 123 -29.67 2.27 11.51
N GLU A 124 -30.34 1.84 10.43
CA GLU A 124 -31.68 1.24 10.51
C GLU A 124 -31.68 -0.09 11.26
N ALA A 125 -30.66 -0.93 11.05
CA ALA A 125 -30.49 -2.19 11.77
C ALA A 125 -30.28 -1.97 13.28
N ALA A 126 -29.61 -0.88 13.66
CA ALA A 126 -29.43 -0.45 15.05
C ALA A 126 -30.70 0.16 15.66
N GLY A 127 -31.75 0.38 14.87
CA GLY A 127 -33.04 0.91 15.30
C GLY A 127 -33.13 2.44 15.27
N ILE A 128 -32.28 3.11 14.49
CA ILE A 128 -32.39 4.55 14.23
C ILE A 128 -33.34 4.78 13.05
N GLU A 129 -34.25 5.74 13.19
CA GLU A 129 -35.21 6.11 12.14
C GLU A 129 -34.65 7.23 11.26
N ILE A 130 -34.34 6.95 10.00
CA ILE A 130 -33.75 7.92 9.06
C ILE A 130 -34.84 8.73 8.33
N ASN A 131 -34.58 10.03 8.11
CA ASN A 131 -35.43 10.86 7.25
C ASN A 131 -35.31 10.41 5.77
N GLU A 132 -36.23 9.55 5.34
CA GLU A 132 -36.30 9.05 3.96
C GLU A 132 -36.46 10.18 2.92
N GLU A 133 -37.13 11.28 3.25
CA GLU A 133 -37.34 12.36 2.29
C GLU A 133 -36.03 13.08 1.98
N LEU A 134 -35.24 13.38 3.02
CA LEU A 134 -33.90 13.96 2.87
C LEU A 134 -32.94 13.00 2.15
N TYR A 135 -32.94 11.72 2.51
CA TYR A 135 -32.13 10.70 1.82
C TYR A 135 -32.47 10.63 0.32
N ASN A 136 -33.77 10.57 -0.01
CA ASN A 136 -34.22 10.53 -1.40
C ASN A 136 -33.94 11.84 -2.15
N ALA A 137 -33.88 12.98 -1.46
CA ALA A 137 -33.48 14.25 -2.07
C ALA A 137 -32.00 14.21 -2.50
N TYR A 138 -31.09 13.73 -1.64
CA TYR A 138 -29.68 13.54 -2.02
C TYR A 138 -29.53 12.50 -3.15
N ALA A 139 -30.21 11.35 -3.03
CA ALA A 139 -30.14 10.29 -4.03
C ALA A 139 -30.76 10.67 -5.39
N ALA A 140 -31.56 11.74 -5.45
CA ALA A 140 -32.14 12.27 -6.68
C ALA A 140 -31.25 13.32 -7.37
N THR A 141 -30.12 13.70 -6.77
CA THR A 141 -29.11 14.55 -7.43
C THR A 141 -28.37 13.77 -8.53
N ASP A 142 -27.81 14.49 -9.51
CA ASP A 142 -26.97 13.90 -10.57
C ASP A 142 -25.49 13.80 -10.14
N LEU A 143 -25.21 13.84 -8.83
CA LEU A 143 -23.86 13.71 -8.27
C LEU A 143 -23.42 12.25 -8.29
N GLU A 144 -22.14 12.04 -8.56
CA GLU A 144 -21.49 10.73 -8.52
C GLU A 144 -20.17 10.86 -7.75
N ARG A 145 -19.72 9.76 -7.13
CA ARG A 145 -18.42 9.72 -6.47
C ARG A 145 -17.35 9.75 -7.58
N PRO A 146 -16.44 10.73 -7.58
CA PRO A 146 -15.45 10.80 -8.63
C PRO A 146 -14.42 9.67 -8.56
N VAL A 147 -13.72 9.45 -9.67
CA VAL A 147 -12.72 8.39 -9.80
C VAL A 147 -11.34 8.93 -9.40
N ILE A 148 -10.70 8.20 -8.50
CA ILE A 148 -9.28 8.34 -8.15
C ILE A 148 -8.58 7.10 -8.70
N GLY A 149 -7.67 7.28 -9.65
CA GLY A 149 -7.02 6.19 -10.37
C GLY A 149 -5.57 6.52 -10.73
N ILE A 150 -4.80 5.48 -11.04
CA ILE A 150 -3.33 5.52 -11.14
C ILE A 150 -2.80 6.68 -12.01
N GLU A 151 -3.42 6.98 -13.15
CA GLU A 151 -2.97 8.04 -14.07
C GLU A 151 -3.83 9.32 -14.02
N GLY A 152 -4.96 9.30 -13.32
CA GLY A 152 -5.95 10.38 -13.35
C GLY A 152 -6.80 10.45 -12.10
N GLN A 153 -6.87 11.65 -11.52
CA GLN A 153 -7.49 11.92 -10.23
C GLN A 153 -8.56 13.01 -10.34
N ASP A 154 -9.78 12.69 -9.93
CA ASP A 154 -10.81 13.69 -9.72
C ASP A 154 -11.03 13.89 -8.21
N PHE A 155 -10.39 14.91 -7.65
CA PHE A 155 -10.53 15.30 -6.24
C PHE A 155 -11.79 16.13 -5.99
N THR A 156 -12.79 16.06 -6.88
CA THR A 156 -14.08 16.69 -6.60
C THR A 156 -14.74 16.04 -5.40
N ILE A 157 -15.17 16.86 -4.45
CA ILE A 157 -15.92 16.41 -3.28
C ILE A 157 -17.41 16.57 -3.61
N PRO A 158 -18.15 15.48 -3.78
CA PRO A 158 -19.54 15.54 -4.21
C PRO A 158 -20.44 16.03 -3.08
N GLU A 159 -20.94 17.25 -3.23
CA GLU A 159 -21.95 17.86 -2.35
C GLU A 159 -22.82 18.81 -3.19
N PRO A 160 -24.17 18.81 -3.04
CA PRO A 160 -25.03 19.74 -3.76
C PRO A 160 -24.73 21.21 -3.45
N GLN A 161 -25.09 22.10 -4.38
CA GLN A 161 -24.99 23.55 -4.17
C GLN A 161 -25.87 23.98 -2.99
N PRO A 162 -25.32 24.62 -1.95
CA PRO A 162 -26.09 24.91 -0.75
C PRO A 162 -27.35 25.75 -1.00
N GLU A 163 -27.23 26.79 -1.84
CA GLU A 163 -28.33 27.72 -2.15
C GLU A 163 -29.48 27.07 -2.93
N ASP A 164 -29.20 26.00 -3.67
CA ASP A 164 -30.18 25.28 -4.48
C ASP A 164 -30.82 24.11 -3.72
N PHE A 165 -30.07 23.48 -2.81
CA PHE A 165 -30.48 22.24 -2.15
C PHE A 165 -31.07 22.47 -0.75
N TYR A 166 -30.39 23.24 0.10
CA TYR A 166 -30.83 23.51 1.48
C TYR A 166 -31.89 24.62 1.55
N THR A 167 -32.99 24.40 0.82
CA THR A 167 -34.13 25.33 0.78
C THR A 167 -34.89 25.36 2.11
N ASP A 168 -35.59 26.46 2.38
CA ASP A 168 -36.48 26.59 3.54
C ASP A 168 -37.47 25.42 3.65
N GLU A 169 -37.97 24.90 2.52
CA GLU A 169 -38.91 23.77 2.48
C GLU A 169 -38.25 22.47 2.94
N LEU A 170 -37.04 22.17 2.44
CA LEU A 170 -36.28 20.97 2.84
C LEU A 170 -35.89 21.04 4.32
N LEU A 171 -35.37 22.19 4.78
CA LEU A 171 -34.92 22.36 6.17
C LEU A 171 -36.10 22.32 7.15
N THR A 172 -37.24 22.94 6.81
CA THR A 172 -38.47 22.84 7.62
C THR A 172 -38.94 21.40 7.71
N GLN A 173 -38.91 20.66 6.60
CA GLN A 173 -39.28 19.25 6.59
C GLN A 173 -38.35 18.41 7.49
N ALA A 174 -37.05 18.66 7.43
CA ALA A 174 -36.07 17.97 8.25
C ALA A 174 -36.26 18.28 9.75
N GLU A 175 -36.48 19.55 10.10
CA GLU A 175 -36.75 19.99 11.48
C GLU A 175 -38.07 19.37 12.01
N GLU A 176 -39.12 19.31 11.19
CA GLU A 176 -40.39 18.65 11.53
C GLU A 176 -40.21 17.13 11.77
N PHE A 177 -39.23 16.50 11.11
CA PHE A 177 -38.91 15.09 11.31
C PHE A 177 -38.14 14.84 12.62
N SER A 178 -37.09 15.63 12.90
CA SER A 178 -36.27 15.55 14.11
C SER A 178 -35.37 16.77 14.28
N ASN A 179 -34.95 17.07 15.51
CA ASN A 179 -33.91 18.07 15.80
C ASN A 179 -32.49 17.47 15.94
N THR A 180 -32.34 16.15 15.73
CA THR A 180 -31.04 15.48 15.76
C THR A 180 -30.50 15.34 14.35
N ALA A 181 -29.29 15.83 14.13
CA ALA A 181 -28.60 15.76 12.85
C ALA A 181 -27.35 14.88 12.95
N VAL A 182 -27.09 14.13 11.89
CA VAL A 182 -25.78 13.53 11.62
C VAL A 182 -25.22 14.21 10.38
N ILE A 183 -23.98 14.68 10.44
CA ILE A 183 -23.24 15.21 9.31
C ILE A 183 -22.27 14.12 8.86
N PHE A 184 -22.39 13.66 7.62
CA PHE A 184 -21.58 12.57 7.08
C PHE A 184 -20.62 13.10 6.02
N ILE A 185 -19.33 13.15 6.35
CA ILE A 185 -18.25 13.66 5.50
C ILE A 185 -17.34 12.50 5.11
N ALA A 186 -16.89 12.48 3.85
CA ALA A 186 -16.02 11.41 3.36
C ALA A 186 -14.90 11.95 2.46
N ARG A 187 -13.71 11.35 2.56
CA ARG A 187 -12.54 11.63 1.73
C ARG A 187 -11.88 10.32 1.29
N SER A 188 -11.45 10.27 0.04
CA SER A 188 -10.78 9.10 -0.53
C SER A 188 -9.35 9.47 -0.84
N GLY A 189 -8.43 8.56 -0.54
CA GLY A 189 -7.10 8.50 -1.12
C GLY A 189 -7.03 7.39 -2.18
N GLY A 190 -5.91 7.33 -2.88
CA GLY A 190 -5.62 6.28 -3.83
C GLY A 190 -4.24 6.40 -4.44
N GLU A 191 -3.93 5.40 -5.26
CA GLU A 191 -2.68 5.30 -5.99
C GLU A 191 -2.59 6.33 -7.14
N GLY A 192 -1.42 6.91 -7.35
CA GLY A 192 -1.05 7.70 -8.53
C GLY A 192 -0.88 9.20 -8.32
N ALA A 193 -1.46 9.78 -7.26
CA ALA A 193 -1.16 11.15 -6.84
C ALA A 193 -1.51 11.34 -5.37
N ASP A 194 -0.88 12.34 -4.75
CA ASP A 194 -1.20 12.73 -3.39
C ASP A 194 -2.44 13.60 -3.29
N LEU A 195 -2.99 13.67 -2.09
CA LEU A 195 -4.15 14.50 -1.79
C LEU A 195 -3.75 15.98 -1.91
N PRO A 196 -4.54 16.83 -2.58
CA PRO A 196 -4.16 18.21 -2.79
C PRO A 196 -4.01 19.00 -1.49
N THR A 197 -2.85 19.62 -1.30
CA THR A 197 -2.61 20.66 -0.29
C THR A 197 -3.25 22.01 -0.67
N SER A 198 -3.82 22.10 -1.87
CA SER A 198 -4.67 23.20 -2.32
C SER A 198 -5.77 22.69 -3.25
N LEU A 199 -7.02 23.11 -3.03
CA LEU A 199 -8.18 22.83 -3.88
C LEU A 199 -8.25 23.79 -5.08
N PHE A 200 -7.11 24.27 -5.56
CA PHE A 200 -7.03 25.19 -6.68
C PHE A 200 -6.03 24.70 -7.72
N GLY A 201 -6.47 24.56 -8.96
CA GLY A 201 -5.61 24.13 -10.05
C GLY A 201 -6.31 24.05 -11.39
N ALA A 202 -5.53 23.84 -12.44
CA ALA A 202 -6.07 23.64 -13.78
C ALA A 202 -6.80 22.30 -13.86
N ASP A 203 -8.04 22.30 -14.34
CA ASP A 203 -8.75 21.06 -14.67
C ASP A 203 -8.13 20.47 -15.94
N THR A 204 -7.35 19.42 -15.74
CA THR A 204 -6.69 18.62 -16.79
C THR A 204 -7.27 17.22 -16.89
N TYR A 205 -8.29 16.91 -16.07
CA TYR A 205 -8.87 15.58 -15.98
C TYR A 205 -9.62 15.21 -17.25
N ASP A 206 -9.15 14.15 -17.90
CA ASP A 206 -9.80 13.52 -19.05
C ASP A 206 -10.20 12.08 -18.68
N PRO A 207 -11.51 11.79 -18.52
CA PRO A 207 -11.98 10.45 -18.16
C PRO A 207 -11.71 9.38 -19.24
N GLU A 208 -11.42 9.79 -20.48
CA GLU A 208 -11.07 8.90 -21.60
C GLU A 208 -9.64 9.18 -22.12
N GLY A 209 -8.79 9.74 -21.26
CA GLY A 209 -7.47 10.26 -21.62
C GLY A 209 -6.48 9.20 -22.13
N SER A 210 -6.56 7.97 -21.62
CA SER A 210 -5.75 6.84 -22.09
C SER A 210 -6.59 5.57 -22.33
N PRO A 211 -6.08 4.60 -23.11
CA PRO A 211 -6.68 3.27 -23.18
C PRO A 211 -6.72 2.52 -21.84
N GLN A 212 -5.97 2.97 -20.84
CA GLN A 212 -5.85 2.38 -19.51
C GLN A 212 -6.82 3.02 -18.49
N GLY A 213 -7.30 4.24 -18.75
CA GLY A 213 -8.25 4.91 -17.86
C GLY A 213 -8.23 6.43 -17.96
N PRO A 214 -8.73 7.12 -16.92
CA PRO A 214 -8.66 8.57 -16.83
C PRO A 214 -7.20 9.04 -16.73
N THR A 215 -6.95 10.29 -17.17
CA THR A 215 -5.66 10.96 -17.01
C THR A 215 -5.83 12.37 -16.47
N GLY A 216 -4.78 12.94 -15.83
CA GLY A 216 -4.79 14.33 -15.38
C GLY A 216 -5.55 14.54 -14.08
N GLN A 217 -5.72 15.78 -13.65
CA GLN A 217 -6.27 16.12 -12.33
C GLN A 217 -7.41 17.14 -12.38
N ARG A 218 -8.39 17.00 -11.48
CA ARG A 218 -9.44 17.98 -11.19
C ARG A 218 -9.50 18.23 -9.67
N PHE A 219 -9.61 19.50 -9.28
CA PHE A 219 -9.55 19.96 -7.88
C PHE A 219 -10.91 20.35 -7.28
N GLY A 220 -12.02 19.96 -7.92
CA GLY A 220 -13.36 20.30 -7.44
C GLY A 220 -14.24 21.06 -8.43
N PHE A 221 -15.47 21.34 -7.97
CA PHE A 221 -16.39 22.21 -8.69
C PHE A 221 -15.82 23.64 -8.74
N ALA A 222 -16.19 24.40 -9.79
CA ALA A 222 -15.65 25.74 -10.01
C ALA A 222 -15.86 26.73 -8.84
N ASP A 223 -16.86 26.49 -8.00
CA ASP A 223 -17.20 27.27 -6.80
C ASP A 223 -16.59 26.74 -5.50
N ASP A 224 -16.08 25.50 -5.51
CA ASP A 224 -15.28 24.93 -4.43
C ASP A 224 -13.78 25.17 -4.62
N GLN A 225 -13.36 25.62 -5.81
CA GLN A 225 -11.95 25.95 -6.04
C GLN A 225 -11.54 27.18 -5.23
N ASP A 226 -10.73 26.94 -4.20
CA ASP A 226 -10.21 27.94 -3.29
C ASP A 226 -8.73 27.65 -3.01
N PRO A 227 -7.80 28.56 -3.36
CA PRO A 227 -6.38 28.34 -3.12
C PRO A 227 -6.02 28.33 -1.64
N ASP A 228 -6.87 28.91 -0.78
CA ASP A 228 -6.67 28.96 0.67
C ASP A 228 -7.28 27.71 1.36
N LYS A 229 -7.84 26.76 0.60
CA LYS A 229 -8.35 25.48 1.13
C LYS A 229 -7.62 24.27 0.59
N HIS A 230 -7.60 23.18 1.35
CA HIS A 230 -7.04 21.89 0.96
C HIS A 230 -8.07 20.74 0.99
N TYR A 231 -7.68 19.55 0.52
CA TYR A 231 -8.61 18.42 0.36
C TYR A 231 -9.08 17.79 1.68
N LEU A 232 -8.34 18.00 2.77
CA LEU A 232 -8.57 17.38 4.08
C LEU A 232 -9.28 18.31 5.08
N GLU A 233 -9.90 19.39 4.59
CA GLU A 233 -10.79 20.27 5.34
C GLU A 233 -12.16 20.38 4.65
N LEU A 234 -13.08 21.20 5.18
CA LEU A 234 -14.41 21.41 4.60
C LEU A 234 -14.36 22.20 3.28
N THR A 235 -15.04 21.69 2.25
CA THR A 235 -15.29 22.49 1.04
C THR A 235 -16.23 23.65 1.30
N ASN A 236 -16.33 24.59 0.36
CA ASN A 236 -17.29 25.69 0.44
C ASN A 236 -18.73 25.16 0.51
N ARG A 237 -19.02 24.06 -0.16
CA ARG A 237 -20.34 23.42 -0.12
C ARG A 237 -20.63 22.69 1.18
N GLU A 238 -19.67 21.96 1.75
CA GLU A 238 -19.85 21.29 3.04
C GLU A 238 -19.96 22.31 4.19
N GLN A 239 -19.19 23.41 4.12
CA GLN A 239 -19.35 24.53 5.04
C GLN A 239 -20.74 25.17 4.89
N GLY A 240 -21.21 25.39 3.65
CA GLY A 240 -22.56 25.90 3.39
C GLY A 240 -23.68 24.97 3.87
N MET A 241 -23.46 23.65 3.86
CA MET A 241 -24.35 22.68 4.49
C MET A 241 -24.40 22.89 6.01
N LEU A 242 -23.25 22.96 6.69
CA LEU A 242 -23.20 23.18 8.15
C LEU A 242 -23.86 24.50 8.54
N ASP A 243 -23.59 25.58 7.79
CA ASP A 243 -24.22 26.89 8.00
C ASP A 243 -25.75 26.80 7.86
N ALA A 244 -26.25 26.09 6.86
CA ALA A 244 -27.68 25.91 6.64
C ALA A 244 -28.35 25.07 7.75
N VAL A 245 -27.69 23.97 8.16
CA VAL A 245 -28.18 23.07 9.22
C VAL A 245 -28.19 23.81 10.57
N THR A 246 -27.12 24.50 10.93
CA THR A 246 -27.06 25.24 12.20
C THR A 246 -28.04 26.43 12.22
N ALA A 247 -28.21 27.15 11.09
CA ALA A 247 -29.21 28.22 10.98
C ALA A 247 -30.66 27.72 11.09
N ALA A 248 -30.91 26.44 10.79
CA ALA A 248 -32.21 25.78 10.95
C ALA A 248 -32.49 25.27 12.38
N ASN A 249 -31.63 25.61 13.36
CA ASN A 249 -31.76 25.29 14.80
C ASN A 249 -31.57 23.79 15.17
N PHE A 250 -30.78 23.06 14.39
CA PHE A 250 -30.31 21.73 14.81
C PHE A 250 -29.24 21.88 15.89
N ASP A 251 -29.59 21.55 17.14
CA ASP A 251 -28.74 21.80 18.32
C ASP A 251 -27.95 20.57 18.81
N ASN A 252 -28.23 19.38 18.26
CA ASN A 252 -27.54 18.13 18.59
C ASN A 252 -27.00 17.50 17.31
N ILE A 253 -25.78 17.89 16.93
CA ILE A 253 -25.11 17.46 15.71
C ILE A 253 -24.03 16.42 16.05
N ILE A 254 -24.09 15.28 15.35
CA ILE A 254 -23.07 14.23 15.38
C ILE A 254 -22.36 14.25 14.03
N VAL A 255 -21.03 14.40 14.02
CA VAL A 255 -20.22 14.30 12.81
C VAL A 255 -19.69 12.88 12.68
N VAL A 256 -19.83 12.29 11.49
CA VAL A 256 -19.18 11.04 11.10
C VAL A 256 -18.18 11.34 9.99
N LEU A 257 -16.91 11.05 10.26
CA LEU A 257 -15.79 11.19 9.34
C LEU A 257 -15.45 9.83 8.74
N ASN A 258 -15.63 9.69 7.43
CA ASN A 258 -15.29 8.52 6.64
C ASN A 258 -14.06 8.84 5.78
N SER A 259 -12.91 8.96 6.46
CA SER A 259 -11.61 9.29 5.88
C SER A 259 -10.52 8.47 6.54
N ALA A 260 -9.70 7.79 5.74
CA ALA A 260 -8.57 7.03 6.23
C ALA A 260 -7.35 7.93 6.53
N ASN A 261 -7.23 9.05 5.83
CA ASN A 261 -6.27 10.10 6.14
C ASN A 261 -6.80 10.99 7.27
N THR A 262 -5.90 11.49 8.12
CA THR A 262 -6.22 12.49 9.14
C THR A 262 -6.87 13.71 8.50
N PHE A 263 -8.03 14.09 9.01
CA PHE A 263 -8.79 15.24 8.54
C PHE A 263 -8.48 16.44 9.44
N GLU A 264 -8.33 17.62 8.86
CA GLU A 264 -8.22 18.87 9.62
C GLU A 264 -9.60 19.26 10.16
N ILE A 265 -9.78 19.10 11.46
CA ILE A 265 -11.09 19.20 12.12
C ILE A 265 -11.20 20.37 13.09
N GLY A 266 -10.31 21.36 13.03
CA GLY A 266 -10.39 22.57 13.87
C GLY A 266 -11.73 23.28 13.81
N TRP A 267 -12.38 23.28 12.64
CA TRP A 267 -13.69 23.89 12.40
C TRP A 267 -14.82 23.35 13.28
N VAL A 268 -14.68 22.19 13.93
CA VAL A 268 -15.74 21.68 14.83
C VAL A 268 -15.98 22.64 16.00
N GLU A 269 -14.96 23.39 16.41
CA GLU A 269 -15.05 24.39 17.49
C GLU A 269 -15.84 25.64 17.09
N ASP A 270 -15.96 25.92 15.79
CA ASP A 270 -16.74 27.04 15.26
C ASP A 270 -18.27 26.81 15.37
N TYR A 271 -18.68 25.55 15.59
CA TYR A 271 -20.09 25.14 15.65
C TYR A 271 -20.43 24.48 16.99
N GLU A 272 -20.88 25.28 17.98
CA GLU A 272 -21.25 24.79 19.33
C GLU A 272 -22.36 23.72 19.37
N GLN A 273 -23.07 23.53 18.26
CA GLN A 273 -24.09 22.51 18.06
C GLN A 273 -23.51 21.12 17.77
N ILE A 274 -22.24 21.03 17.37
CA ILE A 274 -21.52 19.76 17.21
C ILE A 274 -21.19 19.23 18.60
N LYS A 275 -21.76 18.08 18.91
CA LYS A 275 -21.63 17.42 20.22
C LYS A 275 -20.86 16.12 20.16
N SER A 276 -20.75 15.50 19.00
CA SER A 276 -19.95 14.28 18.86
C SER A 276 -19.26 14.22 17.51
N VAL A 277 -18.08 13.63 17.51
CA VAL A 277 -17.28 13.38 16.30
C VAL A 277 -16.81 11.94 16.35
N VAL A 278 -17.10 11.18 15.29
CA VAL A 278 -16.76 9.76 15.15
C VAL A 278 -15.95 9.59 13.88
N ASN A 279 -14.74 9.04 13.97
CA ASN A 279 -13.98 8.60 12.81
C ASN A 279 -14.21 7.11 12.54
N ILE A 280 -14.54 6.76 11.30
CA ILE A 280 -14.74 5.39 10.83
C ILE A 280 -13.73 4.94 9.76
N ALA A 281 -12.80 5.81 9.35
CA ALA A 281 -11.77 5.47 8.37
C ALA A 281 -12.33 4.78 7.11
N GLY A 282 -11.69 3.69 6.64
CA GLY A 282 -12.20 2.77 5.62
C GLY A 282 -12.79 1.50 6.26
N PRO A 283 -14.11 1.38 6.45
CA PRO A 283 -14.73 0.35 7.30
C PRO A 283 -14.85 -1.06 6.69
N GLY A 284 -14.42 -1.28 5.45
CA GLY A 284 -14.61 -2.55 4.75
C GLY A 284 -16.09 -2.92 4.60
N GLN A 285 -16.37 -4.21 4.45
CA GLN A 285 -17.72 -4.70 4.11
C GLN A 285 -18.75 -4.50 5.23
N SER A 286 -18.32 -4.63 6.49
CA SER A 286 -19.20 -4.75 7.64
C SER A 286 -19.23 -3.49 8.51
N GLY A 287 -18.24 -2.60 8.43
CA GLY A 287 -18.04 -1.60 9.48
C GLY A 287 -19.11 -0.53 9.60
N PHE A 288 -19.92 -0.26 8.58
CA PHE A 288 -21.11 0.59 8.76
C PHE A 288 -22.23 -0.06 9.59
N GLY A 289 -22.26 -1.39 9.68
CA GLY A 289 -23.06 -2.10 10.68
C GLY A 289 -22.57 -1.80 12.10
N SER A 290 -21.26 -1.88 12.31
CA SER A 290 -20.60 -1.50 13.57
C SER A 290 -20.85 -0.03 13.92
N LEU A 291 -20.81 0.88 12.95
CA LEU A 291 -21.17 2.30 13.14
C LEU A 291 -22.57 2.46 13.73
N GLY A 292 -23.55 1.76 13.17
CA GLY A 292 -24.91 1.77 13.68
C GLY A 292 -24.97 1.32 15.14
N ARG A 293 -24.25 0.24 15.48
CA ARG A 293 -24.17 -0.29 16.84
C ARG A 293 -23.48 0.68 17.81
N VAL A 294 -22.42 1.37 17.38
CA VAL A 294 -21.77 2.44 18.16
C VAL A 294 -22.78 3.56 18.41
N ILE A 295 -23.37 4.12 17.35
CA ILE A 295 -24.33 5.24 17.46
C ILE A 295 -25.51 4.88 18.37
N ALA A 296 -26.00 3.64 18.36
CA ALA A 296 -27.10 3.19 19.21
C ALA A 296 -26.67 2.74 20.62
N GLY A 297 -25.38 2.68 20.93
CA GLY A 297 -24.84 2.23 22.21
C GLY A 297 -24.93 0.71 22.45
N ASP A 298 -25.22 -0.06 21.40
CA ASP A 298 -25.14 -1.53 21.43
C ASP A 298 -23.67 -2.00 21.41
N LEU A 299 -22.76 -1.13 20.97
CA LEU A 299 -21.31 -1.31 20.98
C LEU A 299 -20.66 -0.08 21.62
N ASN A 300 -19.74 -0.29 22.54
CA ASN A 300 -18.97 0.78 23.17
C ASN A 300 -17.68 1.02 22.37
N PRO A 301 -17.44 2.21 21.81
CA PRO A 301 -16.22 2.49 21.06
C PRO A 301 -14.98 2.31 21.94
N SER A 302 -13.92 1.79 21.33
CA SER A 302 -12.63 1.51 21.98
C SER A 302 -11.44 1.69 21.05
N GLY A 303 -11.65 2.29 19.87
CA GLY A 303 -10.58 2.61 18.94
C GLY A 303 -9.80 3.83 19.42
N ARG A 304 -8.53 3.90 19.03
CA ARG A 304 -7.63 5.02 19.30
C ARG A 304 -7.04 5.57 17.99
N THR A 305 -6.72 6.86 17.98
CA THR A 305 -6.00 7.49 16.87
C THR A 305 -4.63 6.84 16.70
N VAL A 306 -4.20 6.73 15.45
CA VAL A 306 -2.89 6.21 15.06
C VAL A 306 -2.02 7.26 14.39
N ASP A 307 -2.58 8.44 14.20
CA ASP A 307 -1.94 9.65 13.72
C ASP A 307 -2.44 10.82 14.57
N ILE A 308 -1.64 11.88 14.67
CA ILE A 308 -2.05 13.10 15.35
C ILE A 308 -3.06 13.89 14.52
N TYR A 309 -4.08 14.47 15.16
CA TYR A 309 -5.00 15.43 14.52
C TYR A 309 -4.58 16.85 14.90
N ALA A 310 -3.79 17.46 14.02
CA ALA A 310 -3.37 18.85 14.15
C ALA A 310 -4.50 19.84 13.84
N ALA A 311 -4.39 21.05 14.38
CA ALA A 311 -5.27 22.18 14.11
C ALA A 311 -5.06 22.72 12.70
N ASP A 312 -3.81 22.74 12.24
CA ASP A 312 -3.40 23.01 10.86
C ASP A 312 -2.49 21.85 10.40
N VAL A 313 -2.94 21.08 9.41
CA VAL A 313 -2.16 19.93 8.91
C VAL A 313 -1.03 20.34 7.97
N LEU A 314 -0.98 21.60 7.53
CA LEU A 314 0.09 22.15 6.68
C LEU A 314 1.30 22.62 7.49
N ASP A 315 1.15 22.80 8.81
CA ASP A 315 2.23 23.22 9.72
C ASP A 315 3.21 22.08 10.09
N ALA A 316 2.90 20.83 9.73
CA ALA A 316 3.80 19.72 9.98
C ALA A 316 5.14 19.89 9.23
N PRO A 317 6.32 19.71 9.86
CA PRO A 317 7.61 19.97 9.22
C PRO A 317 7.86 19.25 7.89
N ALA A 318 7.30 18.04 7.75
CA ALA A 318 7.42 17.24 6.53
C ALA A 318 6.72 17.87 5.31
N ILE A 319 5.73 18.76 5.52
CA ILE A 319 4.95 19.40 4.45
C ILE A 319 5.85 20.26 3.55
N SER A 320 6.84 20.94 4.12
CA SER A 320 7.74 21.80 3.34
C SER A 320 8.57 21.04 2.29
N ASN A 321 8.70 19.72 2.44
CA ASN A 321 9.43 18.86 1.52
C ASN A 321 8.56 17.69 1.04
N PHE A 322 7.26 17.92 0.87
CA PHE A 322 6.28 17.00 0.30
C PHE A 322 5.61 17.66 -0.92
N GLY A 323 5.67 17.00 -2.09
CA GLY A 323 5.04 17.49 -3.32
C GLY A 323 5.90 17.33 -4.58
N ASP A 324 5.71 18.24 -5.54
CA ASP A 324 6.29 18.18 -6.88
C ASP A 324 7.53 19.09 -7.05
N PHE A 325 8.73 18.56 -6.74
CA PHE A 325 9.99 19.30 -6.87
C PHE A 325 10.82 18.83 -8.07
N ASP A 326 11.26 19.78 -8.92
CA ASP A 326 12.07 19.56 -10.10
C ASP A 326 13.56 19.77 -9.81
N TYR A 327 14.43 18.87 -10.30
CA TYR A 327 15.81 19.29 -10.56
C TYR A 327 15.85 20.18 -11.79
N VAL A 328 16.59 21.29 -11.73
CA VAL A 328 16.66 22.30 -12.79
C VAL A 328 18.10 22.45 -13.29
N VAL A 329 18.28 22.68 -14.59
CA VAL A 329 19.58 22.96 -15.20
C VAL A 329 19.58 24.31 -15.91
N GLU A 330 20.69 25.05 -15.83
CA GLU A 330 20.89 26.29 -16.58
C GLU A 330 21.38 25.97 -18.02
N ASN A 331 20.64 26.47 -19.01
CA ASN A 331 20.99 26.36 -20.43
C ASN A 331 22.10 27.35 -20.81
N ALA A 332 22.79 27.07 -21.92
CA ALA A 332 23.89 27.92 -22.41
C ALA A 332 23.48 29.37 -22.77
N ASP A 333 22.19 29.65 -22.93
CA ASP A 333 21.64 30.98 -23.18
C ASP A 333 21.13 31.70 -21.91
N GLY A 334 21.29 31.10 -20.74
CA GLY A 334 20.88 31.62 -19.43
C GLY A 334 19.41 31.39 -19.09
N THR A 335 18.70 30.57 -19.86
CA THR A 335 17.36 30.07 -19.50
C THR A 335 17.46 28.79 -18.67
N PHE A 336 16.37 28.36 -18.04
CA PHE A 336 16.34 27.12 -17.27
C PHE A 336 15.47 26.05 -17.95
N SER A 337 15.80 24.78 -17.71
CA SER A 337 15.01 23.61 -18.12
C SER A 337 14.92 22.62 -16.96
N THR A 338 13.89 21.78 -16.93
CA THR A 338 13.87 20.63 -16.03
C THR A 338 14.97 19.65 -16.43
N ALA A 339 15.71 19.16 -15.44
CA ALA A 339 16.67 18.09 -15.63
C ALA A 339 15.94 16.80 -16.04
N SER A 340 16.59 16.00 -16.86
CA SER A 340 16.07 14.69 -17.25
C SER A 340 17.22 13.73 -17.44
N ASP A 341 16.97 12.46 -17.18
CA ASP A 341 17.95 11.42 -17.39
C ASP A 341 18.17 11.12 -18.89
N ALA A 342 19.09 10.22 -19.20
CA ALA A 342 19.49 9.85 -20.55
C ALA A 342 18.36 9.17 -21.37
N LYS A 343 17.25 8.80 -20.72
CA LYS A 343 16.05 8.24 -21.34
C LYS A 343 14.89 9.26 -21.40
N GLY A 344 15.10 10.47 -20.90
CA GLY A 344 14.12 11.55 -20.92
C GLY A 344 13.12 11.48 -19.76
N VAL A 345 13.42 10.74 -18.70
CA VAL A 345 12.62 10.77 -17.46
C VAL A 345 12.97 12.07 -16.71
N PRO A 346 12.00 12.94 -16.39
CA PRO A 346 12.24 14.11 -15.55
C PRO A 346 12.82 13.70 -14.20
N LEU A 347 13.83 14.44 -13.72
CA LEU A 347 14.43 14.17 -12.42
C LEU A 347 13.67 14.97 -11.35
N LYS A 348 13.11 14.23 -10.39
CA LYS A 348 12.31 14.72 -9.26
C LYS A 348 12.98 14.33 -7.96
N TYR A 349 12.74 15.08 -6.89
CA TYR A 349 13.24 14.73 -5.57
C TYR A 349 12.25 15.08 -4.45
N VAL A 350 12.49 14.48 -3.28
CA VAL A 350 11.91 14.87 -2.00
C VAL A 350 12.98 14.73 -0.92
N ASP A 351 12.98 15.62 0.05
CA ASP A 351 13.98 15.65 1.13
C ASP A 351 13.31 15.34 2.48
N LEU A 352 13.80 14.29 3.16
CA LEU A 352 13.35 13.89 4.50
C LEU A 352 14.08 14.69 5.60
N THR A 353 14.02 16.02 5.48
CA THR A 353 14.77 16.95 6.34
C THR A 353 14.23 17.04 7.75
N GLU A 354 12.96 16.70 7.98
CA GLU A 354 12.35 16.58 9.31
C GLU A 354 13.01 15.49 10.18
N GLY A 355 13.76 14.58 9.57
CA GLY A 355 14.49 13.54 10.26
C GLY A 355 13.55 12.56 10.97
N ILE A 356 13.81 12.29 12.25
CA ILE A 356 12.95 11.41 13.07
C ILE A 356 11.70 12.12 13.62
N TYR A 357 11.54 13.43 13.37
CA TYR A 357 10.49 14.26 13.96
C TYR A 357 9.24 14.26 13.08
N ILE A 358 8.57 13.11 13.00
CA ILE A 358 7.29 12.91 12.30
C ILE A 358 6.16 12.73 13.31
N GLY A 359 5.00 13.33 13.04
CA GLY A 359 3.80 13.16 13.88
C GLY A 359 4.04 13.57 15.33
N TYR A 360 3.56 12.77 16.28
CA TYR A 360 3.73 13.03 17.72
C TYR A 360 5.20 13.22 18.14
N ARG A 361 6.16 12.59 17.44
CA ARG A 361 7.58 12.78 17.76
C ARG A 361 8.02 14.23 17.61
N TYR A 362 7.46 14.96 16.65
CA TYR A 362 7.68 16.40 16.50
C TYR A 362 6.91 17.19 17.55
N TYR A 363 5.58 17.07 17.56
CA TYR A 363 4.72 17.96 18.36
C TYR A 363 4.98 17.84 19.86
N GLU A 364 5.15 16.63 20.39
CA GLU A 364 5.46 16.42 21.81
C GLU A 364 6.85 16.98 22.17
N THR A 365 7.82 16.83 21.26
CA THR A 365 9.17 17.39 21.46
C THR A 365 9.15 18.91 21.41
N ALA A 366 8.48 19.49 20.42
CA ALA A 366 8.35 20.93 20.25
C ALA A 366 7.64 21.57 21.45
N ALA A 367 6.62 20.90 21.99
CA ALA A 367 5.93 21.35 23.20
C ALA A 367 6.82 21.26 24.44
N GLU A 368 7.58 20.17 24.62
CA GLU A 368 8.55 20.03 25.72
C GLU A 368 9.63 21.12 25.68
N GLU A 369 10.10 21.46 24.48
CA GLU A 369 11.07 22.55 24.26
C GLU A 369 10.44 23.96 24.35
N GLY A 370 9.11 24.04 24.48
CA GLY A 370 8.37 25.30 24.60
C GLY A 370 8.32 26.13 23.31
N ILE A 371 8.41 25.46 22.15
CA ILE A 371 8.37 26.05 20.81
C ILE A 371 6.93 26.30 20.36
N ILE A 372 6.05 25.35 20.65
CA ILE A 372 4.63 25.43 20.35
C ILE A 372 3.79 25.43 21.63
N ASN A 373 2.52 25.86 21.50
CA ASN A 373 1.51 25.62 22.52
C ASN A 373 0.67 24.41 22.10
N TYR A 374 0.92 23.26 22.72
CA TYR A 374 0.32 21.99 22.29
C TYR A 374 -1.21 22.04 22.20
N ASP A 375 -1.87 22.64 23.20
CA ASP A 375 -3.34 22.75 23.25
C ASP A 375 -3.93 23.65 22.15
N GLU A 376 -3.12 24.50 21.50
CA GLU A 376 -3.55 25.34 20.37
C GLU A 376 -3.26 24.66 19.02
N GLU A 377 -2.27 23.76 18.96
CA GLU A 377 -1.83 23.10 17.72
C GLU A 377 -2.43 21.71 17.52
N ILE A 378 -2.83 21.01 18.58
CA ILE A 378 -3.26 19.61 18.54
C ILE A 378 -4.65 19.45 19.13
N LEU A 379 -5.57 18.91 18.34
CA LEU A 379 -6.94 18.59 18.80
C LEU A 379 -7.01 17.21 19.44
N TYR A 380 -6.45 16.20 18.76
CA TYR A 380 -6.45 14.83 19.24
C TYR A 380 -5.04 14.24 19.13
N PRO A 381 -4.37 13.97 20.27
CA PRO A 381 -3.05 13.35 20.31
C PRO A 381 -3.02 11.97 19.65
N PHE A 382 -1.83 11.47 19.33
CA PHE A 382 -1.63 10.07 18.95
C PHE A 382 -2.05 9.14 20.11
N GLY A 383 -2.80 8.07 19.84
CA GLY A 383 -3.31 7.15 20.86
C GLY A 383 -4.57 7.65 21.61
N TYR A 384 -5.20 8.74 21.17
CA TYR A 384 -6.42 9.31 21.75
C TYR A 384 -7.70 8.57 21.32
N GLY A 385 -8.69 8.45 22.19
CA GLY A 385 -10.02 7.95 21.83
C GLY A 385 -10.94 7.80 23.04
N LEU A 386 -12.22 8.13 22.88
CA LEU A 386 -13.20 8.11 23.95
C LEU A 386 -13.98 6.79 24.00
N SER A 387 -14.59 6.54 25.16
CA SER A 387 -15.51 5.44 25.42
C SER A 387 -16.82 5.96 26.01
N TYR A 388 -17.89 5.16 25.95
CA TYR A 388 -19.14 5.41 26.70
C TYR A 388 -19.02 5.07 28.20
N THR A 389 -17.87 4.55 28.63
CA THR A 389 -17.53 4.35 30.03
C THR A 389 -16.22 5.07 30.36
N SER A 390 -15.81 5.01 31.63
CA SER A 390 -14.54 5.56 32.10
C SER A 390 -13.68 4.46 32.69
N PHE A 391 -12.37 4.60 32.57
CA PHE A 391 -11.40 3.66 33.12
C PHE A 391 -10.43 4.37 34.07
N GLU A 392 -9.99 3.65 35.10
CA GLU A 392 -8.83 4.02 35.91
C GLU A 392 -7.73 3.02 35.58
N GLN A 393 -6.56 3.51 35.17
CA GLN A 393 -5.38 2.69 34.93
C GLN A 393 -4.36 2.92 36.05
N GLN A 394 -3.85 1.83 36.62
CA GLN A 394 -2.89 1.90 37.71
C GLN A 394 -1.75 0.90 37.51
N VAL A 395 -0.51 1.38 37.58
CA VAL A 395 0.67 0.51 37.63
C VAL A 395 0.58 -0.39 38.88
N VAL A 396 0.62 -1.70 38.67
CA VAL A 396 0.59 -2.68 39.76
C VAL A 396 1.84 -2.51 40.62
N ALA A 397 1.66 -2.38 41.93
CA ALA A 397 2.78 -2.14 42.83
C ALA A 397 3.83 -3.27 42.77
N ASP A 398 5.10 -2.88 42.66
CA ASP A 398 6.27 -3.76 42.56
C ASP A 398 6.26 -4.70 41.32
N SER A 399 5.47 -4.41 40.27
CA SER A 399 5.42 -5.22 39.04
C SER A 399 6.55 -4.94 38.05
N LEU A 400 7.11 -3.71 38.06
CA LEU A 400 8.17 -3.33 37.13
C LEU A 400 9.42 -4.22 37.29
N VAL A 401 9.74 -4.96 36.23
CA VAL A 401 10.99 -5.66 36.05
C VAL A 401 11.78 -4.91 34.98
N TRP A 402 12.91 -4.30 35.35
CA TRP A 402 13.82 -3.64 34.41
C TRP A 402 15.23 -4.19 34.59
N ASN A 403 15.52 -5.28 33.87
CA ASN A 403 16.82 -5.95 33.91
C ASN A 403 17.77 -5.34 32.85
N ASP A 404 18.82 -6.03 32.44
CA ASP A 404 19.78 -5.51 31.45
C ASP A 404 19.32 -5.77 29.99
N THR A 405 18.33 -6.64 29.80
CA THR A 405 17.77 -7.07 28.52
C THR A 405 16.28 -6.75 28.43
N ASP A 406 15.49 -7.11 29.44
CA ASP A 406 14.03 -7.03 29.38
C ASP A 406 13.45 -5.96 30.32
N ILE A 407 12.36 -5.35 29.85
CA ILE A 407 11.46 -4.49 30.61
C ILE A 407 10.06 -5.11 30.59
N THR A 408 9.44 -5.23 31.76
CA THR A 408 8.05 -5.71 31.90
C THR A 408 7.34 -4.95 33.00
N VAL A 409 6.09 -4.57 32.79
CA VAL A 409 5.24 -3.91 33.80
C VAL A 409 3.80 -4.38 33.67
N ASP A 410 3.15 -4.62 34.81
CA ASP A 410 1.72 -4.90 34.87
C ASP A 410 0.93 -3.63 35.19
N VAL A 411 -0.15 -3.40 34.46
CA VAL A 411 -1.11 -2.30 34.65
C VAL A 411 -2.49 -2.88 34.91
N GLU A 412 -3.09 -2.53 36.04
CA GLU A 412 -4.48 -2.86 36.37
C GLU A 412 -5.40 -1.78 35.79
N VAL A 413 -6.36 -2.19 34.97
CA VAL A 413 -7.37 -1.36 34.34
C VAL A 413 -8.72 -1.66 34.97
N THR A 414 -9.33 -0.66 35.59
CA THR A 414 -10.64 -0.79 36.25
C THR A 414 -11.69 0.02 35.51
N ASN A 415 -12.79 -0.62 35.11
CA ASN A 415 -13.92 0.12 34.55
C ASN A 415 -14.66 0.84 35.69
N THR A 416 -14.53 2.17 35.75
CA THR A 416 -15.13 3.01 36.79
C THR A 416 -16.48 3.60 36.40
N GLY A 417 -16.89 3.42 35.14
CA GLY A 417 -18.14 3.94 34.62
C GLY A 417 -19.33 3.01 34.84
N SER A 418 -20.28 3.03 33.90
CA SER A 418 -21.61 2.41 34.09
C SER A 418 -22.01 1.40 33.02
N VAL A 419 -21.21 1.25 31.97
CA VAL A 419 -21.40 0.27 30.89
C VAL A 419 -20.10 -0.48 30.64
N ALA A 420 -20.19 -1.70 30.11
CA ALA A 420 -19.02 -2.48 29.76
C ALA A 420 -18.23 -1.81 28.61
N GLY A 421 -16.92 -2.02 28.56
CA GLY A 421 -16.07 -1.47 27.51
C GLY A 421 -14.69 -2.12 27.48
N LYS A 422 -13.89 -1.73 26.51
CA LYS A 422 -12.47 -2.08 26.40
C LYS A 422 -11.63 -0.81 26.50
N GLU A 423 -10.39 -0.98 26.91
CA GLU A 423 -9.41 0.09 27.11
C GLU A 423 -8.02 -0.34 26.65
N VAL A 424 -7.29 0.61 26.06
CA VAL A 424 -5.91 0.49 25.59
C VAL A 424 -4.96 1.04 26.66
N VAL A 425 -3.90 0.29 26.94
CA VAL A 425 -2.83 0.66 27.88
C VAL A 425 -1.59 0.97 27.07
N GLN A 426 -1.01 2.16 27.23
CA GLN A 426 0.11 2.65 26.42
C GLN A 426 1.30 3.00 27.33
N LEU A 427 2.45 2.39 27.07
CA LEU A 427 3.70 2.64 27.77
C LEU A 427 4.66 3.37 26.83
N TYR A 428 5.20 4.48 27.31
CA TYR A 428 6.16 5.29 26.58
C TYR A 428 7.49 5.38 27.32
N PHE A 429 8.58 5.58 26.58
CA PHE A 429 9.88 5.90 27.15
C PHE A 429 10.37 7.29 26.72
N THR A 430 11.06 7.95 27.65
CA THR A 430 11.79 9.20 27.42
C THR A 430 13.29 8.93 27.52
N PRO A 431 14.04 9.07 26.41
CA PRO A 431 15.49 8.89 26.41
C PRO A 431 16.23 10.16 26.87
N PRO A 432 17.51 10.05 27.29
CA PRO A 432 18.36 11.21 27.51
C PRO A 432 18.74 11.87 26.18
N TYR A 433 18.64 13.21 26.14
CA TYR A 433 19.12 14.00 25.01
C TYR A 433 20.43 14.73 25.37
N THR A 434 21.52 14.34 24.69
CA THR A 434 22.88 14.89 24.87
C THR A 434 23.26 15.90 23.78
N GLY A 435 22.44 16.00 22.72
CA GLY A 435 22.75 16.73 21.49
C GLY A 435 23.71 16.00 20.53
N GLN A 436 23.96 14.70 20.73
CA GLN A 436 24.84 13.90 19.86
C GLN A 436 24.05 13.14 18.78
N ILE A 437 23.02 12.40 19.17
CA ILE A 437 22.05 11.75 18.29
C ILE A 437 20.69 12.39 18.53
N GLU A 438 19.98 12.74 17.45
CA GLU A 438 18.62 13.31 17.52
C GLU A 438 17.67 12.32 18.20
N LYS A 439 16.80 12.80 19.11
CA LYS A 439 15.82 11.97 19.83
C LYS A 439 14.55 12.74 20.12
N SER A 440 13.42 12.08 19.90
CA SER A 440 12.13 12.54 20.40
C SER A 440 12.08 12.50 21.94
N SER A 441 11.32 13.41 22.55
CA SER A 441 11.07 13.43 24.00
C SER A 441 10.28 12.24 24.50
N ILE A 442 9.48 11.62 23.63
CA ILE A 442 8.59 10.54 23.99
C ILE A 442 8.45 9.56 22.83
N ASN A 443 8.47 8.26 23.13
CA ASN A 443 8.43 7.19 22.14
C ASN A 443 7.55 6.06 22.65
N LEU A 444 6.62 5.56 21.83
CA LEU A 444 5.82 4.40 22.17
C LEU A 444 6.74 3.18 22.37
N ALA A 445 6.61 2.51 23.52
CA ALA A 445 7.49 1.43 23.94
C ALA A 445 6.80 0.06 23.90
N ALA A 446 5.53 0.03 24.31
CA ALA A 446 4.67 -1.15 24.33
C ALA A 446 3.22 -0.70 24.50
N PHE A 447 2.29 -1.52 24.01
CA PHE A 447 0.86 -1.32 24.24
C PHE A 447 0.14 -2.66 24.41
N GLY A 448 -1.08 -2.59 24.90
CA GLY A 448 -1.97 -3.74 24.98
C GLY A 448 -3.41 -3.28 25.17
N LYS A 449 -4.36 -4.17 24.88
CA LYS A 449 -5.78 -3.88 25.01
C LYS A 449 -6.44 -4.89 25.93
N THR A 450 -7.31 -4.39 26.79
CA THR A 450 -8.12 -5.25 27.67
C THR A 450 -9.16 -6.04 26.88
N GLY A 451 -9.63 -7.13 27.47
CA GLY A 451 -10.92 -7.71 27.12
C GLY A 451 -12.09 -6.77 27.47
N VAL A 452 -13.32 -7.28 27.37
CA VAL A 452 -14.49 -6.52 27.84
C VAL A 452 -14.50 -6.48 29.36
N VAL A 453 -14.29 -5.30 29.95
CA VAL A 453 -14.31 -5.07 31.39
C VAL A 453 -15.68 -4.56 31.81
N GLU A 454 -16.37 -5.32 32.66
CA GLU A 454 -17.69 -4.95 33.21
C GLU A 454 -17.58 -3.81 34.25
N PRO A 455 -18.64 -3.00 34.47
CA PRO A 455 -18.61 -1.92 35.46
C PRO A 455 -18.19 -2.37 36.86
N GLY A 456 -17.12 -1.77 37.37
CA GLY A 456 -16.54 -2.06 38.68
C GLY A 456 -15.60 -3.27 38.74
N GLU A 457 -15.40 -3.97 37.63
CA GLU A 457 -14.40 -5.03 37.50
C GLU A 457 -13.07 -4.47 36.97
N SER A 458 -12.02 -5.28 37.08
CA SER A 458 -10.66 -4.92 36.66
C SER A 458 -10.00 -6.05 35.86
N GLU A 459 -9.11 -5.68 34.95
CA GLU A 459 -8.24 -6.57 34.19
C GLU A 459 -6.79 -6.11 34.31
N VAL A 460 -5.84 -7.04 34.31
CA VAL A 460 -4.40 -6.72 34.32
C VAL A 460 -3.83 -6.94 32.93
N VAL A 461 -3.24 -5.90 32.36
CA VAL A 461 -2.50 -5.93 31.09
C VAL A 461 -1.01 -5.91 31.42
N THR A 462 -0.25 -6.85 30.86
CA THR A 462 1.21 -6.91 30.98
C THR A 462 1.84 -6.32 29.72
N LEU A 463 2.70 -5.33 29.89
CA LEU A 463 3.45 -4.70 28.79
C LEU A 463 4.91 -5.11 28.88
N SER A 464 5.53 -5.42 27.74
CA SER A 464 6.92 -5.86 27.66
C SER A 464 7.61 -5.39 26.39
N PHE A 465 8.89 -5.03 26.54
CA PHE A 465 9.80 -4.71 25.44
C PHE A 465 11.25 -4.88 25.94
N THR A 466 12.23 -4.75 25.06
CA THR A 466 13.65 -4.94 25.37
C THR A 466 14.38 -3.60 25.56
N VAL A 467 15.45 -3.62 26.34
CA VAL A 467 16.27 -2.43 26.60
C VAL A 467 16.94 -1.90 25.32
N GLU A 468 17.26 -2.78 24.37
CA GLU A 468 17.93 -2.41 23.12
C GLU A 468 17.03 -1.68 22.12
N GLU A 469 15.71 -1.80 22.25
CA GLU A 469 14.75 -1.06 21.42
C GLU A 469 14.70 0.44 21.74
N MET A 470 15.26 0.87 22.88
CA MET A 470 15.43 2.31 23.20
C MET A 470 16.70 2.92 22.59
N ALA A 471 17.47 2.15 21.80
CA ALA A 471 18.69 2.64 21.16
C ALA A 471 18.36 3.53 19.96
N ALA A 472 19.15 4.59 19.78
CA ALA A 472 19.09 5.47 18.61
C ALA A 472 20.27 5.16 17.68
N TYR A 473 20.10 5.33 16.38
CA TYR A 473 21.08 5.03 15.36
C TYR A 473 22.04 6.22 15.15
N ASP A 474 23.32 6.01 15.41
CA ASP A 474 24.39 6.99 15.20
C ASP A 474 24.88 6.96 13.75
N HIS A 475 24.18 7.69 12.87
CA HIS A 475 24.64 7.86 11.48
C HIS A 475 25.92 8.69 11.36
N ASN A 476 26.25 9.50 12.38
CA ASN A 476 27.40 10.42 12.35
C ASN A 476 28.71 9.76 12.76
N LYS A 477 28.70 8.47 13.10
CA LYS A 477 29.90 7.69 13.43
C LYS A 477 30.68 8.32 14.60
N LEU A 478 29.94 8.86 15.58
CA LEU A 478 30.47 9.47 16.79
C LEU A 478 30.96 8.40 17.77
N PHE A 479 30.28 7.27 17.84
CA PHE A 479 30.52 6.20 18.82
C PHE A 479 31.21 4.97 18.21
N SER A 480 31.00 4.71 16.92
CA SER A 480 31.64 3.62 16.17
C SER A 480 32.27 4.14 14.87
N ALA A 481 33.15 3.35 14.25
CA ALA A 481 33.87 3.78 13.04
C ALA A 481 32.99 3.83 11.78
N ASP A 482 31.93 3.03 11.76
CA ASP A 482 31.12 2.75 10.57
C ASP A 482 29.64 3.12 10.75
N GLY A 483 29.22 3.58 11.95
CA GLY A 483 27.82 3.78 12.32
C GLY A 483 27.28 2.60 13.13
N SER A 484 26.31 2.83 14.01
CA SER A 484 25.72 1.77 14.86
C SER A 484 24.52 2.26 15.65
N TYR A 485 23.65 1.36 16.11
CA TYR A 485 22.74 1.66 17.21
C TYR A 485 23.51 1.94 18.51
N VAL A 486 23.04 2.92 19.28
CA VAL A 486 23.65 3.37 20.54
C VAL A 486 22.55 3.64 21.56
N LEU A 487 22.70 3.01 22.73
CA LEU A 487 22.00 3.40 23.94
C LEU A 487 22.90 4.40 24.68
N GLU A 488 22.62 5.69 24.56
CA GLU A 488 23.46 6.73 25.19
C GLU A 488 23.42 6.68 26.72
N ALA A 489 24.51 7.04 27.39
CA ALA A 489 24.51 7.11 28.84
C ALA A 489 23.58 8.21 29.35
N GLY A 490 22.66 7.86 30.25
CA GLY A 490 21.75 8.83 30.85
C GLY A 490 20.58 8.18 31.56
N GLU A 491 19.68 9.00 32.09
CA GLU A 491 18.43 8.53 32.67
C GLU A 491 17.40 8.29 31.57
N TYR A 492 16.92 7.06 31.49
CA TYR A 492 15.73 6.68 30.73
C TYR A 492 14.56 6.60 31.69
N ALA A 493 13.42 7.15 31.31
CA ALA A 493 12.19 7.12 32.10
C ALA A 493 11.08 6.40 31.34
N LEU A 494 10.21 5.71 32.07
CA LEU A 494 9.01 5.05 31.57
C LEU A 494 7.78 5.74 32.15
N SER A 495 6.81 6.01 31.30
CA SER A 495 5.55 6.67 31.66
C SER A 495 4.38 5.86 31.13
N LEU A 496 3.40 5.63 32.00
CA LEU A 496 2.07 5.17 31.61
C LEU A 496 1.29 6.39 31.15
N MET A 497 0.79 6.35 29.93
CA MET A 497 0.12 7.48 29.28
C MET A 497 -1.26 7.07 28.78
N GLU A 498 -2.19 8.03 28.73
CA GLU A 498 -3.53 7.85 28.17
C GLU A 498 -3.52 7.98 26.63
N ASN A 499 -2.57 8.77 26.13
CA ASN A 499 -2.24 9.03 24.73
C ASN A 499 -0.81 9.66 24.72
N SER A 500 -0.29 10.11 23.58
CA SER A 500 1.07 10.66 23.50
C SER A 500 1.34 11.87 24.42
N HIS A 501 0.30 12.59 24.84
CA HIS A 501 0.44 13.83 25.62
C HIS A 501 0.08 13.67 27.10
N GLU A 502 -1.02 12.97 27.40
CA GLU A 502 -1.61 12.94 28.73
C GLU A 502 -1.02 11.83 29.60
N LYS A 503 -0.17 12.22 30.57
CA LYS A 503 0.46 11.27 31.50
C LYS A 503 -0.47 10.81 32.62
N ILE A 504 -0.60 9.50 32.79
CA ILE A 504 -1.30 8.86 33.91
C ILE A 504 -0.36 8.72 35.12
N ALA A 505 0.82 8.11 34.92
CA ALA A 505 1.76 7.85 36.01
C ALA A 505 3.21 7.69 35.52
N ASP A 506 4.17 8.10 36.36
CA ASP A 506 5.56 7.68 36.20
C ASP A 506 5.67 6.19 36.61
N VAL A 507 6.15 5.34 35.69
CA VAL A 507 6.31 3.89 35.92
C VAL A 507 7.64 3.59 36.60
N GLY A 508 8.72 4.22 36.13
CA GLY A 508 10.05 4.10 36.72
C GLY A 508 11.12 4.77 35.86
N SER A 509 12.32 4.97 36.42
CA SER A 509 13.48 5.43 35.66
C SER A 509 14.72 4.63 36.01
N LYS A 510 15.65 4.54 35.07
CA LYS A 510 16.95 3.87 35.26
C LYS A 510 18.02 4.67 34.54
N THR A 511 19.10 4.99 35.26
CA THR A 511 20.31 5.51 34.62
C THR A 511 21.07 4.35 33.99
N LEU A 512 21.17 4.36 32.67
CA LEU A 512 21.88 3.36 31.88
C LEU A 512 23.29 3.84 31.55
N SER A 513 24.23 2.90 31.47
CA SER A 513 25.53 3.16 30.88
C SER A 513 25.43 3.15 29.36
N GLU A 514 26.33 3.86 28.70
CA GLU A 514 26.46 3.81 27.25
C GLU A 514 26.68 2.37 26.77
N VAL A 515 25.90 1.97 25.78
CA VAL A 515 26.07 0.71 25.05
C VAL A 515 26.11 1.05 23.56
N VAL A 516 27.23 0.74 22.92
CA VAL A 516 27.39 0.81 21.46
C VAL A 516 27.17 -0.59 20.93
N TYR A 517 26.19 -0.80 20.06
CA TYR A 517 25.89 -2.11 19.48
C TYR A 517 26.80 -2.41 18.27
N ASP A 518 28.10 -2.18 18.41
CA ASP A 518 29.13 -2.46 17.39
C ASP A 518 29.46 -3.96 17.25
N SER A 519 28.91 -4.78 18.15
CA SER A 519 28.83 -6.23 18.03
C SER A 519 27.45 -6.75 17.59
N GLY A 520 26.53 -5.85 17.22
CA GLY A 520 25.14 -6.15 16.87
C GLY A 520 24.20 -6.15 18.08
N ARG A 521 22.92 -5.83 17.84
CA ARG A 521 21.83 -6.10 18.79
C ARG A 521 21.54 -7.59 18.85
N SER A 522 20.75 -8.03 19.82
CA SER A 522 20.47 -9.45 20.01
C SER A 522 19.70 -10.09 18.85
N THR A 523 19.01 -9.27 18.04
CA THR A 523 18.20 -9.69 16.90
C THR A 523 18.87 -9.50 15.54
N ASP A 524 20.07 -8.91 15.49
CA ASP A 524 20.80 -8.68 14.24
C ASP A 524 21.59 -9.94 13.84
N GLU A 525 21.46 -10.39 12.58
CA GLU A 525 22.25 -11.48 12.01
C GLU A 525 23.68 -11.01 11.67
N GLN A 526 23.80 -9.78 11.20
CA GLN A 526 25.07 -9.05 11.08
C GLN A 526 24.95 -7.65 11.68
N ILE A 527 26.08 -7.13 12.14
CA ILE A 527 26.14 -5.81 12.78
C ILE A 527 25.61 -4.72 11.85
N ALA A 528 24.70 -3.88 12.34
CA ALA A 528 24.22 -2.73 11.59
C ALA A 528 25.31 -1.64 11.53
N VAL A 529 25.62 -1.19 10.31
CA VAL A 529 26.54 -0.09 10.01
C VAL A 529 25.91 0.83 8.97
N ASN A 530 26.47 2.02 8.70
CA ASN A 530 25.91 2.87 7.65
C ASN A 530 26.05 2.17 6.30
N GLN A 531 24.92 1.93 5.64
CA GLN A 531 24.87 1.31 4.32
C GLN A 531 24.63 2.34 3.22
N PHE A 532 23.94 3.44 3.51
CA PHE A 532 23.46 4.40 2.51
C PHE A 532 24.38 5.61 2.34
N ASP A 533 25.56 5.63 2.97
CA ASP A 533 26.48 6.78 2.95
C ASP A 533 26.89 7.19 1.52
N GLU A 534 27.00 6.27 0.56
CA GLU A 534 27.39 6.63 -0.81
C GLU A 534 26.20 7.14 -1.63
N GLU A 535 25.00 6.67 -1.32
CA GLU A 535 23.73 6.95 -1.98
C GLU A 535 23.14 8.29 -1.54
N VAL A 536 23.29 8.62 -0.25
CA VAL A 536 22.70 9.83 0.36
C VAL A 536 23.71 10.96 0.59
N THR A 537 24.90 10.88 0.00
CA THR A 537 25.92 11.96 0.05
C THR A 537 26.30 12.46 -1.35
N GLY A 538 26.61 13.75 -1.46
CA GLY A 538 27.12 14.35 -2.70
C GLY A 538 26.32 15.56 -3.17
N GLU A 539 26.40 15.88 -4.46
CA GLU A 539 25.50 16.88 -5.03
C GLU A 539 24.07 16.32 -5.03
N GLY A 540 23.12 17.07 -4.48
CA GLY A 540 21.75 16.62 -4.25
C GLY A 540 21.45 16.13 -2.83
N SER A 541 22.47 15.87 -1.99
CA SER A 541 22.25 15.45 -0.60
C SER A 541 21.80 16.59 0.31
N ILE A 542 21.12 16.23 1.39
CA ILE A 542 20.68 17.15 2.43
C ILE A 542 21.85 17.56 3.32
N ASP A 543 22.10 18.88 3.40
CA ASP A 543 23.11 19.45 4.30
C ASP A 543 22.56 19.85 5.69
N THR A 544 21.24 19.98 5.82
CA THR A 544 20.58 20.48 7.04
C THR A 544 19.38 19.61 7.35
N TYR A 545 19.41 18.94 8.50
CA TYR A 545 18.26 18.25 9.09
C TYR A 545 17.71 19.06 10.26
N LEU A 546 16.41 18.93 10.51
CA LEU A 546 15.75 19.49 11.67
C LEU A 546 16.42 18.95 12.94
N SER A 547 16.80 19.85 13.85
CA SER A 547 17.54 19.48 15.06
C SER A 547 16.87 20.03 16.30
N ARG A 548 16.74 19.17 17.32
CA ARG A 548 16.24 19.56 18.63
C ARG A 548 17.29 20.35 19.45
N ALA A 549 18.56 20.35 19.03
CA ALA A 549 19.70 20.83 19.84
C ALA A 549 19.56 22.28 20.34
N ASP A 550 18.84 23.12 19.59
CA ASP A 550 18.53 24.51 19.94
C ASP A 550 17.02 24.82 19.88
N GLY A 551 16.19 23.79 20.10
CA GLY A 551 14.73 23.90 20.08
C GLY A 551 14.19 24.14 18.68
N PHE A 552 14.66 23.38 17.69
CA PHE A 552 14.22 23.49 16.29
C PHE A 552 14.40 24.88 15.69
N ALA A 553 15.44 25.62 16.10
CA ALA A 553 15.64 26.99 15.62
C ALA A 553 15.94 27.07 14.11
N ASN A 554 16.24 25.92 13.50
CA ASN A 554 16.49 25.76 12.08
C ASN A 554 15.27 25.27 11.27
N LEU A 555 14.05 25.28 11.82
CA LEU A 555 12.83 24.86 11.11
C LEU A 555 12.66 25.60 9.77
N ASP A 556 12.88 26.92 9.73
CA ASP A 556 12.79 27.70 8.48
C ASP A 556 13.96 27.44 7.50
N GLU A 557 14.98 26.67 7.90
CA GLU A 557 16.17 26.36 7.10
C GLU A 557 16.12 24.97 6.43
N ILE A 558 15.08 24.17 6.73
CA ILE A 558 14.93 22.81 6.17
C ILE A 558 14.21 22.81 4.82
N ASP A 559 13.57 23.91 4.43
CA ASP A 559 13.10 24.16 3.07
C ASP A 559 14.12 25.02 2.32
N LYS A 560 14.62 24.49 1.21
CA LYS A 560 15.62 25.15 0.36
C LYS A 560 15.17 25.24 -1.10
N ASN A 561 13.91 24.93 -1.39
CA ASN A 561 13.38 24.96 -2.73
C ASN A 561 13.31 26.40 -3.25
N GLU A 562 13.73 26.60 -4.51
CA GLU A 562 13.65 27.88 -5.20
C GLU A 562 12.62 27.78 -6.36
N THR A 563 11.99 28.90 -6.69
CA THR A 563 11.11 28.98 -7.87
C THR A 563 11.92 29.31 -9.13
N PHE A 564 11.79 28.48 -10.17
CA PHE A 564 12.41 28.67 -11.49
C PHE A 564 11.38 28.80 -12.62
N THR A 565 11.61 29.73 -13.54
CA THR A 565 10.92 29.76 -14.84
C THR A 565 11.63 28.83 -15.82
N VAL A 566 11.12 27.61 -16.01
CA VAL A 566 11.68 26.64 -16.95
C VAL A 566 11.02 26.75 -18.33
N THR A 567 11.80 26.50 -19.38
CA THR A 567 11.34 26.53 -20.77
C THR A 567 11.53 25.14 -21.40
N ASN A 568 10.45 24.54 -21.90
CA ASN A 568 10.55 23.25 -22.58
C ASN A 568 11.10 23.41 -24.03
N GLU A 569 11.34 22.29 -24.73
CA GLU A 569 11.86 22.28 -26.10
C GLU A 569 10.97 23.03 -27.11
N GLU A 570 9.67 23.16 -26.82
CA GLU A 570 8.69 23.86 -27.65
C GLU A 570 8.66 25.38 -27.40
N GLY A 571 9.44 25.86 -26.43
CA GLY A 571 9.50 27.27 -26.02
C GLY A 571 8.36 27.68 -25.08
N ILE A 572 7.65 26.72 -24.48
CA ILE A 572 6.61 26.97 -23.48
C ILE A 572 7.28 27.10 -22.12
N THR A 573 6.94 28.17 -21.40
CA THR A 573 7.46 28.46 -20.05
C THR A 573 6.47 28.05 -18.98
N ARG A 574 6.95 27.47 -17.89
CA ARG A 574 6.18 27.26 -16.65
C ARG A 574 7.05 27.59 -15.42
N GLU A 575 6.42 27.95 -14.32
CA GLU A 575 7.09 28.02 -13.01
C GLU A 575 7.16 26.61 -12.42
N VAL A 576 8.27 26.28 -11.78
CA VAL A 576 8.48 25.04 -11.02
C VAL A 576 9.20 25.38 -9.73
N GLU A 577 8.95 24.62 -8.67
CA GLU A 577 9.77 24.64 -7.46
C GLU A 577 10.82 23.55 -7.55
N GLY A 578 12.02 23.82 -7.03
CA GLY A 578 13.11 22.86 -7.19
C GLY A 578 14.48 23.38 -6.80
N THR A 579 15.50 22.70 -7.30
CA THR A 579 16.90 23.03 -7.03
C THR A 579 17.75 22.98 -8.31
N LEU A 580 18.75 23.87 -8.37
CA LEU A 580 19.64 23.97 -9.52
C LEU A 580 20.77 22.95 -9.40
N VAL A 581 20.93 22.12 -10.43
CA VAL A 581 22.00 21.12 -10.56
C VAL A 581 22.81 21.35 -11.83
N ASP A 582 23.97 20.72 -11.91
CA ASP A 582 24.83 20.77 -13.08
C ASP A 582 24.83 19.45 -13.87
N ALA A 583 25.61 19.40 -14.94
CA ALA A 583 25.70 18.22 -15.79
C ALA A 583 26.38 17.03 -15.07
N ALA A 584 27.25 17.27 -14.09
CA ALA A 584 27.92 16.20 -13.35
C ALA A 584 26.93 15.46 -12.45
N PHE A 585 25.99 16.16 -11.81
CA PHE A 585 24.89 15.54 -11.10
C PHE A 585 24.03 14.66 -12.02
N VAL A 586 23.63 15.18 -13.18
CA VAL A 586 22.82 14.40 -14.15
C VAL A 586 23.59 13.18 -14.67
N ASP A 587 24.90 13.32 -14.92
CA ASP A 587 25.77 12.20 -15.32
C ASP A 587 25.89 11.16 -14.19
N MET A 588 25.95 11.59 -12.93
CA MET A 588 25.94 10.70 -11.75
C MET A 588 24.64 9.89 -11.68
N VAL A 589 23.47 10.54 -11.74
CA VAL A 589 22.17 9.83 -11.70
C VAL A 589 22.04 8.85 -12.86
N ASN A 590 22.51 9.24 -14.05
CA ASN A 590 22.55 8.35 -15.20
C ASN A 590 23.43 7.13 -14.98
N SER A 591 24.58 7.30 -14.33
CA SER A 591 25.46 6.17 -14.02
C SER A 591 24.77 5.16 -13.10
N LYS A 592 24.04 5.64 -12.07
CA LYS A 592 23.30 4.77 -11.15
C LYS A 592 22.11 4.06 -11.82
N ARG A 593 21.37 4.76 -12.69
CA ARG A 593 20.20 4.18 -13.39
C ARG A 593 20.57 3.23 -14.54
N TYR A 594 21.74 3.40 -15.17
CA TYR A 594 22.01 2.77 -16.47
C TYR A 594 23.37 2.09 -16.62
N ASP A 595 24.37 2.39 -15.78
CA ASP A 595 25.69 1.75 -15.90
C ASP A 595 25.72 0.41 -15.16
N VAL A 596 25.60 -0.67 -15.91
CA VAL A 596 25.78 -2.03 -15.38
C VAL A 596 27.27 -2.27 -15.05
N PRO A 597 27.61 -2.69 -13.81
CA PRO A 597 28.99 -3.01 -13.44
C PRO A 597 29.61 -4.11 -14.32
N ALA A 598 30.92 -4.02 -14.55
CA ALA A 598 31.64 -5.07 -15.27
C ALA A 598 31.70 -6.37 -14.45
N ASP A 599 31.65 -7.51 -15.14
CA ASP A 599 31.72 -8.82 -14.50
C ASP A 599 32.97 -9.00 -13.64
N THR A 600 32.77 -9.50 -12.43
CA THR A 600 33.79 -9.87 -11.47
C THR A 600 34.06 -11.38 -11.46
N HIS A 601 33.08 -12.20 -11.83
CA HIS A 601 33.24 -13.65 -11.96
C HIS A 601 33.94 -14.04 -13.28
N GLU A 602 35.04 -14.79 -13.16
CA GLU A 602 35.75 -15.32 -14.33
C GLU A 602 34.98 -16.44 -15.05
N THR A 603 34.05 -17.11 -14.35
CA THR A 603 33.30 -18.26 -14.87
C THR A 603 31.82 -18.20 -14.52
N ALA A 604 30.97 -18.53 -15.49
CA ALA A 604 29.55 -18.76 -15.30
C ALA A 604 29.27 -19.90 -14.29
N PRO A 605 28.11 -19.87 -13.62
CA PRO A 605 27.66 -20.99 -12.80
C PRO A 605 27.39 -22.25 -13.64
N THR A 606 27.42 -23.41 -12.98
CA THR A 606 26.95 -24.67 -13.59
C THR A 606 25.44 -24.57 -13.85
N THR A 607 25.01 -24.97 -15.05
CA THR A 607 23.60 -25.01 -15.45
C THR A 607 23.30 -26.25 -16.27
N GLY A 608 22.06 -26.75 -16.19
CA GLY A 608 21.56 -27.88 -16.97
C GLY A 608 22.16 -29.25 -16.59
N ALA A 609 22.64 -29.41 -15.36
CA ALA A 609 23.00 -30.72 -14.82
C ALA A 609 21.77 -31.63 -14.66
N ASP A 610 21.98 -32.94 -14.63
CA ASP A 610 20.92 -33.93 -14.37
C ASP A 610 21.26 -34.64 -13.05
N ASN A 611 20.85 -34.02 -11.95
CA ASN A 611 21.11 -34.51 -10.59
C ASN A 611 19.94 -35.34 -10.04
N GLY A 612 18.82 -35.41 -10.77
CA GLY A 612 17.61 -36.17 -10.42
C GLY A 612 16.91 -35.67 -9.15
N LEU A 613 17.05 -34.39 -8.81
CA LEU A 613 16.47 -33.75 -7.63
C LEU A 613 15.16 -33.03 -7.99
N ASP A 614 14.24 -32.99 -7.03
CA ASP A 614 12.94 -32.32 -7.13
C ASP A 614 12.79 -31.32 -5.97
N LEU A 615 12.17 -30.17 -6.23
CA LEU A 615 12.01 -29.11 -5.23
C LEU A 615 11.18 -29.59 -4.03
N ALA A 616 10.24 -30.51 -4.22
CA ALA A 616 9.45 -31.06 -3.12
C ALA A 616 10.30 -31.81 -2.08
N ASP A 617 11.51 -32.26 -2.42
CA ASP A 617 12.44 -32.87 -1.48
C ASP A 617 13.15 -31.84 -0.58
N PHE A 618 12.93 -30.54 -0.81
CA PHE A 618 13.60 -29.42 -0.13
C PHE A 618 12.71 -28.63 0.85
N THR A 619 11.47 -29.05 1.08
CA THR A 619 10.65 -28.51 2.17
C THR A 619 11.36 -28.67 3.51
N ASP A 620 11.36 -27.62 4.34
CA ASP A 620 12.06 -27.55 5.63
C ASP A 620 13.60 -27.72 5.57
N VAL A 621 14.21 -27.72 4.38
CA VAL A 621 15.67 -27.72 4.26
C VAL A 621 16.20 -26.31 4.53
N PRO A 622 17.14 -26.13 5.49
CA PRO A 622 17.69 -24.81 5.80
C PRO A 622 18.23 -24.08 4.56
N PHE A 623 18.04 -22.77 4.51
CA PHE A 623 18.45 -21.95 3.36
C PHE A 623 19.95 -22.09 3.03
N ASP A 624 20.81 -22.22 4.04
CA ASP A 624 22.26 -22.31 3.90
C ASP A 624 22.79 -23.74 3.63
N ASP A 625 21.91 -24.74 3.51
CA ASP A 625 22.31 -26.13 3.29
C ASP A 625 22.96 -26.31 1.90
N GLU A 626 24.13 -26.94 1.85
CA GLU A 626 24.88 -27.16 0.59
C GLU A 626 24.12 -28.05 -0.43
N SER A 627 23.07 -28.75 -0.01
CA SER A 627 22.22 -29.57 -0.90
C SER A 627 21.42 -28.74 -1.91
N TRP A 628 21.21 -27.44 -1.67
CA TRP A 628 20.59 -26.54 -2.66
C TRP A 628 21.41 -26.43 -3.95
N GLU A 629 22.74 -26.53 -3.86
CA GLU A 629 23.64 -26.34 -5.01
C GLU A 629 23.40 -27.35 -6.14
N PRO A 630 23.38 -28.67 -5.91
CA PRO A 630 23.05 -29.62 -6.97
C PRO A 630 21.61 -29.48 -7.50
N LEU A 631 20.64 -28.94 -6.75
CA LEU A 631 19.30 -28.65 -7.29
C LEU A 631 19.37 -27.48 -8.28
N LEU A 632 20.02 -26.38 -7.88
CA LEU A 632 20.22 -25.18 -8.69
C LEU A 632 21.05 -25.46 -9.95
N ASP A 633 22.04 -26.34 -9.88
CA ASP A 633 22.83 -26.79 -11.05
C ASP A 633 21.95 -27.43 -12.14
N GLN A 634 20.75 -27.95 -11.83
CA GLN A 634 19.83 -28.51 -12.82
C GLN A 634 19.14 -27.46 -13.68
N LEU A 635 19.06 -26.22 -13.18
CA LEU A 635 18.41 -25.13 -13.89
C LEU A 635 19.19 -24.80 -15.15
N SER A 636 18.49 -24.72 -16.28
CA SER A 636 19.07 -24.19 -17.50
C SER A 636 19.10 -22.65 -17.45
N VAL A 637 19.93 -22.01 -18.28
CA VAL A 637 19.91 -20.54 -18.42
C VAL A 637 18.51 -20.03 -18.78
N ALA A 638 17.74 -20.80 -19.56
CA ALA A 638 16.36 -20.44 -19.90
C ALA A 638 15.42 -20.53 -18.68
N ASP A 639 15.65 -21.48 -17.77
CA ASP A 639 14.90 -21.56 -16.51
C ASP A 639 15.22 -20.36 -15.62
N LEU A 640 16.50 -20.01 -15.48
CA LEU A 640 16.94 -18.82 -14.72
C LEU A 640 16.26 -17.54 -15.24
N VAL A 641 16.33 -17.29 -16.55
CA VAL A 641 15.65 -16.12 -17.17
C VAL A 641 14.14 -16.17 -16.91
N LYS A 642 13.52 -17.35 -17.03
CA LYS A 642 12.07 -17.49 -16.82
C LYS A 642 11.65 -17.17 -15.38
N ILE A 643 12.45 -17.56 -14.39
CA ILE A 643 12.16 -17.29 -12.97
C ILE A 643 12.16 -15.79 -12.71
N VAL A 644 13.21 -15.08 -13.14
CA VAL A 644 13.40 -13.67 -12.76
C VAL A 644 12.56 -12.67 -13.57
N SER A 645 12.12 -13.03 -14.78
CA SER A 645 11.52 -12.07 -15.73
C SER A 645 10.00 -12.22 -15.93
N ASN A 646 9.36 -13.18 -15.26
CA ASN A 646 7.95 -13.52 -15.48
C ASN A 646 7.20 -13.70 -14.14
N GLY A 647 7.22 -12.64 -13.33
CA GLY A 647 6.65 -12.59 -11.98
C GLY A 647 5.25 -12.00 -11.83
N GLY A 648 4.59 -11.61 -12.91
CA GLY A 648 3.30 -10.95 -12.84
C GLY A 648 2.20 -11.88 -12.33
N TYR A 649 1.77 -11.66 -11.08
CA TYR A 649 0.70 -12.40 -10.38
C TYR A 649 0.99 -13.89 -10.18
N LYS A 650 2.27 -14.27 -10.18
CA LYS A 650 2.76 -15.64 -9.96
C LYS A 650 4.29 -15.66 -9.82
N THR A 651 4.78 -16.76 -9.26
CA THR A 651 6.11 -17.31 -9.58
C THR A 651 5.99 -18.35 -10.69
N ALA A 652 6.95 -18.37 -11.63
CA ALA A 652 6.87 -19.25 -12.79
C ALA A 652 7.12 -20.74 -12.47
N GLU A 653 6.43 -21.65 -13.16
CA GLU A 653 6.70 -23.11 -13.13
C GLU A 653 8.11 -23.41 -13.69
N VAL A 654 8.83 -24.35 -13.08
CA VAL A 654 10.13 -24.84 -13.59
C VAL A 654 10.19 -26.37 -13.53
N ALA A 655 9.82 -27.00 -14.66
CA ALA A 655 9.66 -28.45 -14.75
C ALA A 655 10.97 -29.25 -14.56
N SER A 656 12.14 -28.64 -14.77
CA SER A 656 13.45 -29.30 -14.60
C SER A 656 13.77 -29.64 -13.14
N VAL A 657 13.11 -28.98 -12.20
CA VAL A 657 13.25 -29.19 -10.74
C VAL A 657 11.91 -29.48 -10.07
N GLY A 658 10.84 -29.77 -10.82
CA GLY A 658 9.52 -30.02 -10.25
C GLY A 658 8.85 -28.80 -9.57
N LYS A 659 9.38 -27.58 -9.75
CA LYS A 659 8.80 -26.37 -9.14
C LYS A 659 7.44 -26.04 -9.79
N PRO A 660 6.34 -25.96 -9.01
CA PRO A 660 5.05 -25.51 -9.51
C PRO A 660 5.00 -23.99 -9.72
N ALA A 661 4.01 -23.51 -10.47
CA ALA A 661 3.68 -22.08 -10.48
C ALA A 661 2.79 -21.74 -9.27
N THR A 662 2.95 -20.53 -8.74
CA THR A 662 2.06 -19.97 -7.70
C THR A 662 0.99 -19.07 -8.35
N VAL A 663 0.03 -18.63 -7.54
CA VAL A 663 -0.88 -17.53 -7.87
C VAL A 663 -0.70 -16.48 -6.80
N ASP A 664 -0.44 -15.25 -7.22
CA ASP A 664 -0.15 -14.15 -6.32
C ASP A 664 -1.08 -12.98 -6.64
N TYR A 665 -1.74 -12.38 -5.64
CA TYR A 665 -2.73 -11.32 -5.84
C TYR A 665 -2.59 -10.18 -4.83
N ASP A 666 -3.06 -9.00 -5.23
CA ASP A 666 -3.39 -7.89 -4.32
C ASP A 666 -4.54 -8.29 -3.38
N GLY A 667 -4.94 -7.50 -2.38
CA GLY A 667 -4.32 -6.29 -1.85
C GLY A 667 -4.44 -6.24 -0.31
N PRO A 668 -3.95 -5.16 0.34
CA PRO A 668 -3.88 -5.07 1.81
C PRO A 668 -5.23 -5.24 2.54
N ALA A 669 -6.33 -4.78 1.94
CA ALA A 669 -7.68 -4.92 2.51
C ALA A 669 -8.39 -6.24 2.14
N GLY A 670 -7.66 -7.25 1.63
CA GLY A 670 -8.17 -8.56 1.23
C GLY A 670 -7.81 -8.94 -0.21
N ILE A 671 -8.00 -10.21 -0.58
CA ILE A 671 -7.60 -10.70 -1.91
C ILE A 671 -8.42 -10.04 -3.03
N SER A 672 -7.76 -9.45 -4.02
CA SER A 672 -8.35 -8.79 -5.18
C SER A 672 -7.64 -9.22 -6.48
N ASN A 673 -8.40 -9.47 -7.55
CA ASN A 673 -7.87 -9.72 -8.89
C ASN A 673 -8.58 -8.89 -9.94
N PHE A 674 -7.94 -7.80 -10.34
CA PHE A 674 -8.46 -6.83 -11.30
C PHE A 674 -8.26 -7.20 -12.78
N ILE A 675 -7.47 -8.24 -13.09
CA ILE A 675 -7.12 -8.62 -14.47
C ILE A 675 -8.15 -9.59 -15.09
N SER A 676 -8.99 -10.23 -14.27
CA SER A 676 -9.95 -11.24 -14.75
C SER A 676 -11.21 -10.66 -15.40
N GLY A 677 -11.85 -11.43 -16.29
CA GLY A 677 -13.15 -11.06 -16.89
C GLY A 677 -14.35 -11.17 -15.93
N SER A 678 -14.10 -11.59 -14.68
CA SER A 678 -15.04 -11.69 -13.56
C SER A 678 -14.23 -11.39 -12.29
N PRO A 679 -13.92 -10.10 -12.03
CA PRO A 679 -12.98 -9.67 -10.99
C PRO A 679 -13.26 -10.39 -9.67
N LEU A 680 -12.20 -10.96 -9.09
CA LEU A 680 -12.25 -11.57 -7.78
C LEU A 680 -12.25 -10.45 -6.73
N SER A 681 -13.10 -10.60 -5.73
CA SER A 681 -12.88 -9.98 -4.43
C SER A 681 -13.15 -10.99 -3.33
N GLY A 682 -12.15 -11.19 -2.49
CA GLY A 682 -12.34 -11.71 -1.14
C GLY A 682 -13.23 -10.78 -0.32
N ILE A 683 -13.39 -11.08 0.96
CA ILE A 683 -14.10 -10.16 1.86
C ILE A 683 -13.30 -8.86 1.99
N PRO A 684 -13.92 -7.69 1.75
CA PRO A 684 -13.31 -6.40 2.04
C PRO A 684 -13.14 -6.21 3.55
N PHE A 685 -11.89 -6.31 4.03
CA PHE A 685 -11.55 -5.96 5.41
C PHE A 685 -11.51 -4.43 5.58
N PRO A 686 -11.63 -3.94 6.83
CA PRO A 686 -11.28 -2.56 7.13
C PRO A 686 -9.86 -2.22 6.66
N ALA A 687 -9.68 -0.97 6.28
CA ALA A 687 -8.39 -0.37 5.94
C ALA A 687 -7.36 -0.60 7.06
N GLU A 688 -6.08 -0.70 6.70
CA GLU A 688 -5.01 -0.99 7.68
C GLU A 688 -4.92 0.07 8.78
N VAL A 689 -5.18 1.35 8.46
CA VAL A 689 -5.29 2.42 9.47
C VAL A 689 -6.39 2.13 10.51
N MET A 690 -7.50 1.53 10.09
CA MET A 690 -8.59 1.16 11.00
C MET A 690 -8.22 -0.08 11.83
N LEU A 691 -7.49 -1.03 11.21
CA LEU A 691 -6.91 -2.16 11.95
C LEU A 691 -5.94 -1.65 13.02
N ALA A 692 -5.03 -0.73 12.69
CA ALA A 692 -4.13 -0.12 13.67
C ALA A 692 -4.90 0.65 14.75
N SER A 693 -5.99 1.36 14.40
CA SER A 693 -6.86 2.04 15.36
C SER A 693 -7.51 1.10 16.38
N THR A 694 -7.53 -0.22 16.14
CA THR A 694 -7.94 -1.18 17.17
C THR A 694 -6.96 -1.25 18.33
N TRP A 695 -5.66 -0.96 18.12
CA TRP A 695 -4.57 -1.19 19.07
C TRP A 695 -4.57 -2.62 19.65
N ASN A 696 -5.01 -3.58 18.83
CA ASN A 696 -5.19 -4.98 19.21
C ASN A 696 -4.48 -5.91 18.22
N ILE A 697 -3.26 -6.33 18.58
CA ILE A 697 -2.43 -7.22 17.77
C ILE A 697 -3.09 -8.58 17.50
N GLU A 698 -3.98 -9.06 18.39
CA GLU A 698 -4.71 -10.32 18.14
C GLU A 698 -5.62 -10.21 16.90
N LEU A 699 -6.20 -9.03 16.64
CA LEU A 699 -7.02 -8.79 15.46
C LEU A 699 -6.19 -8.69 14.18
N ALA A 700 -4.94 -8.22 14.27
CA ALA A 700 -4.01 -8.23 13.14
C ALA A 700 -3.64 -9.66 12.73
N THR A 701 -3.33 -10.52 13.71
CA THR A 701 -3.13 -11.95 13.46
C THR A 701 -4.39 -12.60 12.87
N ALA A 702 -5.56 -12.32 13.45
CA ALA A 702 -6.82 -12.88 12.95
C ALA A 702 -7.13 -12.44 11.51
N MET A 703 -6.84 -11.18 11.14
CA MET A 703 -6.98 -10.71 9.77
C MET A 703 -6.06 -11.48 8.81
N GLY A 704 -4.78 -11.64 9.18
CA GLY A 704 -3.83 -12.42 8.40
C GLY A 704 -4.30 -13.87 8.22
N GLU A 705 -4.75 -14.53 9.29
CA GLU A 705 -5.26 -15.90 9.26
C GLU A 705 -6.51 -16.04 8.38
N ALA A 706 -7.47 -15.12 8.49
CA ALA A 706 -8.70 -15.14 7.70
C ALA A 706 -8.44 -14.91 6.20
N ILE A 707 -7.57 -13.96 5.86
CA ILE A 707 -7.13 -13.74 4.47
C ILE A 707 -6.36 -14.97 3.96
N GLY A 708 -5.52 -15.59 4.79
CA GLY A 708 -4.82 -16.83 4.47
C GLY A 708 -5.76 -18.00 4.20
N ALA A 709 -6.85 -18.12 4.98
CA ALA A 709 -7.88 -19.13 4.79
C ALA A 709 -8.65 -18.92 3.47
N GLU A 710 -9.02 -17.68 3.15
CA GLU A 710 -9.60 -17.35 1.85
C GLU A 710 -8.62 -17.64 0.70
N ALA A 711 -7.36 -17.22 0.83
CA ALA A 711 -6.33 -17.48 -0.17
C ALA A 711 -6.15 -18.98 -0.43
N ALA A 712 -6.07 -19.80 0.62
CA ALA A 712 -5.99 -21.25 0.50
C ALA A 712 -7.22 -21.84 -0.22
N ALA A 713 -8.43 -21.37 0.12
CA ALA A 713 -9.67 -21.81 -0.55
C ALA A 713 -9.73 -21.39 -2.04
N TYR A 714 -9.03 -20.29 -2.40
CA TYR A 714 -8.97 -19.76 -3.76
C TYR A 714 -7.79 -20.29 -4.58
N GLY A 715 -6.88 -21.06 -3.97
CA GLY A 715 -5.62 -21.49 -4.61
C GLY A 715 -4.63 -20.35 -4.84
N VAL A 716 -4.65 -19.33 -3.98
CA VAL A 716 -3.72 -18.21 -3.94
C VAL A 716 -2.63 -18.52 -2.92
N THR A 717 -1.37 -18.29 -3.28
CA THR A 717 -0.21 -18.54 -2.41
C THR A 717 0.49 -17.25 -2.01
N GLY A 718 0.72 -16.34 -2.96
CA GLY A 718 1.35 -15.05 -2.72
C GLY A 718 0.35 -13.95 -2.44
N TRP A 719 0.62 -13.08 -1.47
CA TRP A 719 -0.20 -11.91 -1.17
C TRP A 719 0.62 -10.64 -1.25
N TYR A 720 0.25 -9.70 -2.12
CA TYR A 720 0.93 -8.40 -2.29
C TYR A 720 0.58 -7.40 -1.19
N ALA A 721 0.91 -7.79 0.04
CA ALA A 721 0.56 -7.14 1.31
C ALA A 721 1.23 -7.89 2.48
N PRO A 722 1.16 -7.39 3.73
CA PRO A 722 0.65 -6.07 4.11
C PRO A 722 1.50 -4.92 3.56
N ALA A 723 0.91 -3.73 3.50
CA ALA A 723 1.65 -2.52 3.18
C ALA A 723 1.97 -1.74 4.48
N MET A 724 3.07 -0.98 4.54
CA MET A 724 3.53 -0.43 5.85
C MET A 724 4.45 0.78 5.72
N ASN A 725 4.30 1.55 4.65
CA ASN A 725 4.94 2.86 4.58
C ASN A 725 4.38 3.78 5.69
N ILE A 726 5.14 4.79 6.09
CA ILE A 726 4.81 5.64 7.23
C ILE A 726 3.88 6.76 6.78
N HIS A 727 2.92 7.13 7.63
CA HIS A 727 2.11 8.33 7.42
C HIS A 727 2.97 9.60 7.66
N ARG A 728 3.88 9.89 6.72
CA ARG A 728 4.80 11.04 6.79
C ARG A 728 4.03 12.36 6.84
N THR A 729 2.97 12.47 6.04
CA THR A 729 2.04 13.60 6.03
C THR A 729 0.62 13.07 5.95
N ALA A 730 -0.36 13.89 6.35
CA ALA A 730 -1.77 13.56 6.16
C ALA A 730 -2.18 13.48 4.68
N PHE A 731 -1.41 14.09 3.77
CA PHE A 731 -1.75 14.22 2.35
C PHE A 731 -1.27 13.07 1.47
N ALA A 732 -0.46 12.15 2.01
CA ALA A 732 -0.01 10.99 1.24
C ALA A 732 -1.19 10.16 0.72
N GLY A 733 -1.20 9.92 -0.60
CA GLY A 733 -2.35 9.36 -1.32
C GLY A 733 -2.75 7.95 -0.86
N ARG A 734 -1.80 7.17 -0.33
CA ARG A 734 -1.99 5.77 0.06
C ARG A 734 -1.98 5.49 1.57
N ASN A 735 -2.06 6.51 2.44
CA ASN A 735 -2.18 6.26 3.90
C ASN A 735 -3.34 5.32 4.25
N PHE A 736 -4.39 5.24 3.43
CA PHE A 736 -5.49 4.33 3.68
C PHE A 736 -5.07 2.85 3.77
N GLU A 737 -3.99 2.45 3.10
CA GLU A 737 -3.49 1.07 3.13
C GLU A 737 -2.21 0.93 3.94
N TYR A 738 -1.87 1.90 4.79
CA TYR A 738 -0.79 1.77 5.77
C TYR A 738 -1.35 1.93 7.20
N TYR A 739 -0.50 1.73 8.20
CA TYR A 739 -0.93 1.63 9.59
C TYR A 739 -0.92 2.96 10.36
N SER A 740 0.19 3.71 10.36
CA SER A 740 0.40 4.81 11.31
C SER A 740 1.60 5.70 10.97
N GLU A 741 1.65 6.91 11.54
CA GLU A 741 2.86 7.74 11.66
C GLU A 741 3.94 7.11 12.56
N ASP A 742 3.59 6.14 13.42
CA ASP A 742 4.52 5.49 14.33
C ASP A 742 5.10 4.18 13.73
N PRO A 743 6.44 4.07 13.63
CA PRO A 743 7.08 2.90 13.04
C PRO A 743 7.05 1.66 13.92
N PHE A 744 6.93 1.81 15.25
CA PHE A 744 6.80 0.68 16.16
C PHE A 744 5.40 0.08 16.05
N LEU A 745 4.36 0.89 16.15
CA LEU A 745 2.97 0.47 15.94
C LEU A 745 2.80 -0.21 14.58
N SER A 746 3.29 0.41 13.51
CA SER A 746 3.22 -0.15 12.16
C SER A 746 3.94 -1.51 12.05
N GLY A 747 5.12 -1.64 12.67
CA GLY A 747 5.89 -2.88 12.70
C GLY A 747 5.18 -4.04 13.42
N GLU A 748 4.60 -3.78 14.59
CA GLU A 748 3.88 -4.80 15.37
C GLU A 748 2.67 -5.34 14.60
N PHE A 749 1.88 -4.45 14.00
CA PHE A 749 0.72 -4.85 13.18
C PHE A 749 1.15 -5.60 11.91
N ALA A 750 2.16 -5.10 11.19
CA ALA A 750 2.68 -5.76 10.01
C ALA A 750 3.23 -7.17 10.31
N ALA A 751 3.98 -7.33 11.39
CA ALA A 751 4.54 -8.61 11.82
C ALA A 751 3.43 -9.62 12.18
N ALA A 752 2.42 -9.19 12.93
CA ALA A 752 1.30 -10.04 13.33
C ALA A 752 0.42 -10.47 12.14
N THR A 753 0.09 -9.55 11.24
CA THR A 753 -0.66 -9.84 10.00
C THR A 753 0.12 -10.80 9.10
N THR A 754 1.43 -10.58 8.97
CA THR A 754 2.33 -11.46 8.19
C THR A 754 2.36 -12.87 8.76
N ALA A 755 2.59 -13.00 10.07
CA ALA A 755 2.62 -14.30 10.75
C ALA A 755 1.28 -15.03 10.59
N GLY A 756 0.16 -14.32 10.73
CA GLY A 756 -1.18 -14.86 10.52
C GLY A 756 -1.36 -15.46 9.13
N TYR A 757 -1.09 -14.70 8.06
CA TYR A 757 -1.24 -15.18 6.69
C TYR A 757 -0.36 -16.39 6.38
N GLN A 758 0.93 -16.31 6.76
CA GLN A 758 1.89 -17.37 6.47
C GLN A 758 1.61 -18.66 7.26
N SER A 759 0.92 -18.58 8.40
CA SER A 759 0.54 -19.77 9.18
C SER A 759 -0.42 -20.72 8.42
N LEU A 760 -1.09 -20.22 7.38
CA LEU A 760 -1.95 -20.99 6.47
C LEU A 760 -1.18 -21.52 5.23
N GLY A 761 0.14 -21.35 5.17
CA GLY A 761 1.01 -21.87 4.12
C GLY A 761 1.19 -20.95 2.91
N GLY A 762 0.65 -19.72 2.95
CA GLY A 762 0.97 -18.68 1.95
C GLY A 762 2.29 -17.95 2.26
N PHE A 763 2.69 -17.05 1.37
CA PHE A 763 3.77 -16.08 1.63
C PHE A 763 3.34 -14.67 1.26
N VAL A 764 3.85 -13.70 2.01
CA VAL A 764 3.61 -12.26 1.79
C VAL A 764 4.60 -11.68 0.78
N TYR A 765 4.26 -10.51 0.26
CA TYR A 765 5.20 -9.56 -0.32
C TYR A 765 4.98 -8.23 0.40
N LEU A 766 5.72 -8.02 1.49
CA LEU A 766 5.65 -6.77 2.26
C LEU A 766 5.96 -5.58 1.35
N LYS A 767 5.19 -4.48 1.45
CA LYS A 767 5.35 -3.35 0.52
C LYS A 767 5.18 -1.96 1.14
N HIS A 768 5.73 -0.91 0.55
CA HIS A 768 6.69 -0.91 -0.57
C HIS A 768 8.08 -0.61 0.01
N PHE A 769 9.04 -1.50 -0.23
CA PHE A 769 10.37 -1.47 0.36
C PHE A 769 11.34 -0.65 -0.52
N ALA A 770 11.64 0.60 -0.21
CA ALA A 770 11.24 1.38 0.96
C ALA A 770 11.04 2.87 0.62
N LEU A 771 10.57 3.66 1.59
CA LEU A 771 10.43 5.13 1.51
C LEU A 771 9.42 5.62 0.43
N ASN A 772 8.35 4.84 0.17
CA ASN A 772 7.28 5.21 -0.77
C ASN A 772 6.11 5.89 -0.05
N ASP A 773 6.39 6.97 0.64
CA ASP A 773 5.44 7.71 1.50
C ASP A 773 4.80 8.92 0.77
N GLN A 774 5.02 9.02 -0.54
CA GLN A 774 4.45 10.02 -1.45
C GLN A 774 4.11 9.34 -2.80
N GLU A 775 2.94 9.64 -3.36
CA GLU A 775 2.50 9.10 -4.65
C GLU A 775 2.97 9.93 -5.85
N ASP A 776 2.99 11.25 -5.70
CA ASP A 776 3.46 12.17 -6.72
C ASP A 776 4.90 11.82 -7.12
N ASN A 777 5.10 11.67 -8.43
CA ASN A 777 6.38 11.36 -9.06
C ASN A 777 6.98 9.98 -8.73
N ARG A 778 6.32 9.10 -7.97
CA ARG A 778 6.92 7.79 -7.60
C ARG A 778 7.34 6.98 -8.81
N THR A 779 6.52 6.94 -9.87
CA THR A 779 6.82 6.21 -11.13
C THR A 779 7.83 6.92 -12.04
N LEU A 780 8.38 8.06 -11.64
CA LEU A 780 9.54 8.71 -12.27
C LEU A 780 10.85 8.35 -11.56
N GLY A 781 10.77 7.49 -10.54
CA GLY A 781 11.90 7.12 -9.70
C GLY A 781 12.40 8.31 -8.90
N VAL A 782 11.48 9.08 -8.29
CA VAL A 782 11.79 10.24 -7.44
C VAL A 782 12.95 9.94 -6.51
N LEU A 783 13.92 10.86 -6.43
CA LEU A 783 15.10 10.73 -5.59
C LEU A 783 14.74 11.16 -4.17
N THR A 784 14.67 10.19 -3.25
CA THR A 784 14.28 10.44 -1.85
C THR A 784 15.53 10.53 -0.98
N TRP A 785 15.85 11.72 -0.50
CA TRP A 785 17.05 11.95 0.32
C TRP A 785 16.72 11.88 1.81
N GLY A 786 17.56 11.21 2.58
CA GLY A 786 17.44 11.13 4.03
C GLY A 786 18.75 10.65 4.67
N ASN A 787 18.88 10.83 5.98
CA ASN A 787 20.04 10.28 6.70
C ASN A 787 19.75 8.85 7.17
N GLU A 788 20.81 8.08 7.41
CA GLU A 788 20.71 6.66 7.82
C GLU A 788 19.87 6.48 9.11
N GLN A 789 19.91 7.45 10.05
CA GLN A 789 19.12 7.37 11.27
C GLN A 789 17.63 7.37 10.95
N THR A 790 17.18 8.36 10.18
CA THR A 790 15.80 8.49 9.73
C THR A 790 15.36 7.25 8.94
N ILE A 791 16.18 6.79 7.99
CA ILE A 791 15.90 5.61 7.19
C ILE A 791 15.68 4.38 8.08
N ARG A 792 16.56 4.15 9.06
CA ARG A 792 16.51 2.97 9.93
C ARG A 792 15.45 3.02 11.01
N GLU A 793 15.30 4.15 11.69
CA GLU A 793 14.41 4.28 12.85
C GLU A 793 12.95 4.50 12.45
N ILE A 794 12.70 5.08 11.28
CA ILE A 794 11.35 5.41 10.81
C ILE A 794 10.94 4.47 9.67
N TYR A 795 11.57 4.57 8.52
CA TYR A 795 11.03 3.99 7.28
C TYR A 795 11.32 2.50 7.10
N LEU A 796 12.43 2.00 7.65
CA LEU A 796 12.79 0.58 7.59
C LEU A 796 12.32 -0.20 8.82
N ARG A 797 12.00 0.47 9.92
CA ARG A 797 11.65 -0.18 11.19
C ARG A 797 10.42 -1.11 11.07
N PRO A 798 9.32 -0.75 10.38
CA PRO A 798 8.20 -1.67 10.21
C PRO A 798 8.59 -2.97 9.48
N PHE A 799 9.39 -2.85 8.43
CA PHE A 799 9.90 -3.99 7.66
C PHE A 799 10.86 -4.85 8.47
N GLU A 800 11.74 -4.22 9.28
CA GLU A 800 12.65 -4.93 10.18
C GLU A 800 11.88 -5.85 11.14
N VAL A 801 10.85 -5.31 11.80
CA VAL A 801 10.03 -6.08 12.76
C VAL A 801 9.28 -7.20 12.03
N ALA A 802 8.69 -6.92 10.86
CA ALA A 802 8.00 -7.95 10.08
C ALA A 802 8.93 -9.09 9.60
N VAL A 803 10.20 -8.79 9.29
CA VAL A 803 11.20 -9.81 8.94
C VAL A 803 11.63 -10.60 10.18
N LYS A 804 12.05 -9.93 11.25
CA LYS A 804 12.67 -10.58 12.41
C LYS A 804 11.66 -11.29 13.32
N GLU A 805 10.45 -10.74 13.45
CA GLU A 805 9.43 -11.21 14.37
C GLU A 805 8.24 -11.86 13.63
N GLY A 806 7.80 -11.26 12.52
CA GLY A 806 6.73 -11.80 11.68
C GLY A 806 7.15 -12.97 10.79
N GLY A 807 8.46 -13.16 10.59
CA GLY A 807 9.02 -14.24 9.77
C GLY A 807 8.72 -14.07 8.28
N ALA A 808 8.63 -12.83 7.78
CA ALA A 808 8.29 -12.54 6.40
C ALA A 808 9.16 -13.31 5.39
N SER A 809 8.52 -13.92 4.38
CA SER A 809 9.18 -14.74 3.36
C SER A 809 9.15 -14.13 1.95
N GLY A 810 8.60 -12.91 1.81
CA GLY A 810 8.67 -12.13 0.59
C GLY A 810 8.55 -10.61 0.82
N MET A 811 9.08 -9.84 -0.14
CA MET A 811 9.21 -8.38 -0.10
C MET A 811 8.96 -7.79 -1.51
N MET A 812 8.37 -6.60 -1.59
CA MET A 812 8.19 -5.85 -2.84
C MET A 812 8.96 -4.53 -2.78
N SER A 813 9.92 -4.35 -3.69
CA SER A 813 10.70 -3.11 -3.75
C SER A 813 9.89 -1.95 -4.35
N SER A 814 10.09 -0.72 -3.89
CA SER A 814 9.34 0.46 -4.33
C SER A 814 9.76 1.03 -5.70
N PHE A 815 8.98 2.00 -6.19
CA PHE A 815 9.28 2.74 -7.42
C PHE A 815 10.33 3.85 -7.23
N ASN A 816 10.41 4.47 -6.05
CA ASN A 816 11.31 5.59 -5.76
C ASN A 816 12.77 5.14 -5.58
N SER A 817 13.66 6.12 -5.48
CA SER A 817 15.09 5.93 -5.21
C SER A 817 15.42 6.29 -3.77
N ILE A 818 16.38 5.60 -3.16
CA ILE A 818 17.04 6.02 -1.92
C ILE A 818 18.26 6.81 -2.35
N GLY A 819 18.25 8.11 -2.09
CA GLY A 819 19.19 9.03 -2.71
C GLY A 819 19.15 8.93 -4.24
N ASP A 820 20.27 8.54 -4.84
CA ASP A 820 20.44 8.42 -6.30
C ASP A 820 20.20 7.01 -6.87
N VAL A 821 19.94 6.00 -6.03
CA VAL A 821 19.76 4.59 -6.45
C VAL A 821 18.31 4.15 -6.31
N TRP A 822 17.74 3.61 -7.39
CA TRP A 822 16.39 3.02 -7.35
C TRP A 822 16.33 1.86 -6.33
N ALA A 823 15.33 1.86 -5.44
CA ALA A 823 15.21 0.88 -4.36
C ALA A 823 15.21 -0.59 -4.85
N GLY A 824 14.65 -0.85 -6.04
CA GLY A 824 14.68 -2.20 -6.63
C GLY A 824 16.03 -2.62 -7.21
N ALA A 825 17.03 -1.73 -7.22
CA ALA A 825 18.39 -1.95 -7.70
C ALA A 825 19.46 -1.52 -6.67
N ASP A 826 19.07 -1.39 -5.39
CA ASP A 826 19.93 -0.94 -4.30
C ASP A 826 20.52 -2.15 -3.54
N GLU A 827 21.84 -2.36 -3.63
CA GLU A 827 22.53 -3.44 -2.93
C GLU A 827 22.60 -3.21 -1.42
N SER A 828 22.75 -1.94 -1.00
CA SER A 828 22.77 -1.51 0.39
C SER A 828 21.44 -1.86 1.06
N LEU A 829 20.32 -1.63 0.36
CA LEU A 829 18.98 -2.01 0.84
C LEU A 829 18.74 -3.53 0.79
N LEU A 830 18.89 -4.16 -0.38
CA LEU A 830 18.36 -5.50 -0.63
C LEU A 830 19.30 -6.64 -0.20
N LYS A 831 20.62 -6.40 -0.20
CA LYS A 831 21.60 -7.40 0.25
C LYS A 831 22.09 -7.10 1.64
N GLU A 832 22.56 -5.87 1.89
CA GLU A 832 23.20 -5.55 3.15
C GLU A 832 22.18 -5.43 4.28
N VAL A 833 21.25 -4.47 4.23
CA VAL A 833 20.25 -4.31 5.30
C VAL A 833 19.30 -5.52 5.37
N LEU A 834 18.60 -5.84 4.28
CA LEU A 834 17.54 -6.85 4.30
C LEU A 834 18.07 -8.27 4.59
N ARG A 835 19.09 -8.72 3.86
CA ARG A 835 19.54 -10.12 3.93
C ARG A 835 20.66 -10.33 4.93
N ASN A 836 21.68 -9.48 4.93
CA ASN A 836 22.86 -9.66 5.77
C ASN A 836 22.60 -9.22 7.21
N GLU A 837 22.08 -8.00 7.42
CA GLU A 837 21.83 -7.48 8.78
C GLU A 837 20.59 -8.13 9.42
N TRP A 838 19.47 -8.24 8.70
CA TRP A 838 18.23 -8.78 9.27
C TRP A 838 18.04 -10.30 9.09
N GLY A 839 18.81 -10.94 8.22
CA GLY A 839 18.73 -12.39 8.00
C GLY A 839 17.57 -12.86 7.12
N PHE A 840 17.02 -11.99 6.25
CA PHE A 840 15.90 -12.33 5.38
C PHE A 840 16.24 -13.45 4.36
N ASN A 841 15.49 -14.55 4.44
CA ASN A 841 15.57 -15.68 3.52
C ASN A 841 14.24 -15.83 2.77
N GLY A 842 14.05 -15.00 1.74
CA GLY A 842 12.84 -15.00 0.95
C GLY A 842 13.02 -14.37 -0.43
N VAL A 843 11.88 -14.17 -1.11
CA VAL A 843 11.80 -13.61 -2.46
C VAL A 843 11.56 -12.10 -2.42
N VAL A 844 12.32 -11.35 -3.21
CA VAL A 844 12.07 -9.93 -3.48
C VAL A 844 11.50 -9.82 -4.89
N ASN A 845 10.34 -9.18 -5.05
CA ASN A 845 9.89 -8.74 -6.37
C ASN A 845 9.98 -7.22 -6.52
N THR A 846 9.95 -6.73 -7.76
CA THR A 846 9.73 -5.31 -8.02
C THR A 846 8.26 -4.94 -7.78
N ASP A 847 7.98 -3.66 -7.57
CA ASP A 847 6.68 -3.08 -7.92
C ASP A 847 6.41 -3.24 -9.44
N PHE A 848 5.22 -2.88 -9.91
CA PHE A 848 4.73 -3.18 -11.26
C PHE A 848 5.67 -2.69 -12.35
N TYR A 849 6.33 -3.62 -13.06
CA TYR A 849 7.33 -3.30 -14.07
C TYR A 849 6.72 -3.34 -15.48
N ILE A 850 6.79 -2.20 -16.19
CA ILE A 850 6.36 -2.07 -17.58
C ILE A 850 7.54 -1.64 -18.46
N ILE A 851 7.84 -2.47 -19.46
CA ILE A 851 8.90 -2.23 -20.45
C ILE A 851 8.67 -0.89 -21.15
N ASP A 852 9.75 -0.11 -21.28
CA ASP A 852 9.80 1.21 -21.91
C ASP A 852 8.94 2.33 -21.26
N VAL A 853 8.12 2.03 -20.26
CA VAL A 853 7.32 3.02 -19.51
C VAL A 853 8.09 3.52 -18.28
N TYR A 854 8.77 2.61 -17.57
CA TYR A 854 9.63 2.94 -16.43
C TYR A 854 11.10 2.63 -16.77
N PRO A 855 11.73 3.38 -17.69
CA PRO A 855 13.02 2.99 -18.24
C PRO A 855 14.16 3.00 -17.21
N TYR A 856 14.01 3.71 -16.09
CA TYR A 856 14.97 3.73 -14.99
C TYR A 856 14.99 2.43 -14.16
N MET A 857 13.91 1.62 -14.21
CA MET A 857 13.85 0.31 -13.57
C MET A 857 14.66 -0.71 -14.39
N ASN A 858 15.99 -0.63 -14.28
CA ASN A 858 16.87 -1.46 -15.09
C ASN A 858 16.92 -2.90 -14.57
N VAL A 859 16.53 -3.84 -15.42
CA VAL A 859 16.42 -5.26 -15.09
C VAL A 859 17.75 -5.90 -14.70
N GLU A 860 18.84 -5.59 -15.40
CA GLU A 860 20.14 -6.20 -15.10
C GLU A 860 20.70 -5.67 -13.78
N LEU A 861 20.47 -4.39 -13.47
CA LEU A 861 20.81 -3.81 -12.18
C LEU A 861 19.96 -4.41 -11.05
N ALA A 862 18.63 -4.52 -11.22
CA ALA A 862 17.73 -5.08 -10.22
C ALA A 862 18.13 -6.50 -9.80
N VAL A 863 18.31 -7.39 -10.78
CA VAL A 863 18.67 -8.79 -10.51
C VAL A 863 20.04 -8.88 -9.84
N ARG A 864 21.02 -8.11 -10.32
CA ARG A 864 22.35 -8.08 -9.70
C ARG A 864 22.31 -7.53 -8.29
N ALA A 865 21.42 -6.59 -7.99
CA ALA A 865 21.29 -5.97 -6.68
C ALA A 865 20.55 -6.81 -5.64
N GLY A 866 19.96 -7.96 -6.03
CA GLY A 866 19.24 -8.85 -5.12
C GLY A 866 17.73 -8.78 -5.19
N ASN A 867 17.17 -8.11 -6.20
CA ASN A 867 15.76 -8.24 -6.56
C ASN A 867 15.57 -9.52 -7.39
N ASP A 868 14.74 -10.44 -6.92
CA ASP A 868 14.69 -11.79 -7.45
C ASP A 868 13.75 -11.93 -8.66
N ILE A 869 12.66 -11.15 -8.68
CA ILE A 869 11.61 -11.28 -9.69
C ILE A 869 11.08 -9.91 -10.13
N LEU A 870 11.03 -9.68 -11.44
CA LEU A 870 10.26 -8.58 -11.99
C LEU A 870 8.76 -8.90 -11.98
N LEU A 871 7.96 -8.03 -11.38
CA LEU A 871 6.50 -8.10 -11.45
C LEU A 871 6.03 -7.64 -12.84
N THR A 872 6.19 -8.54 -13.82
CA THR A 872 5.92 -8.30 -15.24
C THR A 872 5.62 -9.61 -15.98
N GLY A 873 5.53 -9.58 -17.32
CA GLY A 873 5.20 -10.77 -18.12
C GLY A 873 3.70 -10.92 -18.39
N VAL A 874 2.92 -9.91 -18.04
CA VAL A 874 1.51 -9.77 -18.41
C VAL A 874 1.45 -9.08 -19.77
N ALA A 875 0.74 -9.67 -20.72
CA ALA A 875 0.47 -9.00 -21.99
C ALA A 875 -0.51 -7.82 -21.78
N PRO A 876 -0.34 -6.68 -22.46
CA PRO A 876 0.53 -6.44 -23.61
C PRO A 876 1.98 -6.06 -23.27
N PHE A 877 2.35 -5.95 -22.00
CA PHE A 877 3.62 -5.36 -21.54
C PHE A 877 4.85 -6.21 -21.89
N GLY A 878 4.72 -7.54 -21.92
CA GLY A 878 5.78 -8.45 -22.36
C GLY A 878 6.78 -8.82 -21.26
N VAL A 879 7.89 -9.44 -21.66
CA VAL A 879 8.99 -9.88 -20.77
C VAL A 879 10.28 -9.23 -21.26
N PRO A 880 11.09 -8.59 -20.39
CA PRO A 880 12.30 -7.91 -20.81
C PRO A 880 13.40 -8.89 -21.25
N GLU A 881 14.30 -8.43 -22.12
CA GLU A 881 15.49 -9.19 -22.47
C GLU A 881 16.55 -9.08 -21.35
N ILE A 882 17.14 -10.21 -20.97
CA ILE A 882 18.20 -10.28 -19.96
C ILE A 882 19.52 -10.65 -20.63
N ASN A 883 20.60 -9.98 -20.23
CA ASN A 883 21.95 -10.26 -20.69
C ASN A 883 22.47 -11.59 -20.12
N THR A 884 22.35 -12.65 -20.91
CA THR A 884 22.81 -14.00 -20.55
C THR A 884 24.28 -14.28 -20.89
N ASP A 885 24.99 -13.30 -21.45
CA ASP A 885 26.43 -13.39 -21.73
C ASP A 885 27.29 -12.95 -20.51
N SER A 886 26.69 -12.28 -19.52
CA SER A 886 27.37 -11.89 -18.29
C SER A 886 27.39 -13.03 -17.27
N ASN A 887 28.58 -13.31 -16.73
CA ASN A 887 28.75 -14.29 -15.65
C ASN A 887 28.10 -13.81 -14.34
N ASP A 888 28.22 -12.52 -14.01
CA ASP A 888 27.67 -11.95 -12.78
C ASP A 888 26.13 -11.95 -12.83
N THR A 889 25.54 -11.61 -13.98
CA THR A 889 24.09 -11.72 -14.17
C THR A 889 23.62 -13.17 -14.05
N LEU A 890 24.38 -14.15 -14.57
CA LEU A 890 24.04 -15.56 -14.41
C LEU A 890 24.11 -16.04 -12.95
N TRP A 891 25.11 -15.60 -12.18
CA TRP A 891 25.21 -15.89 -10.75
C TRP A 891 24.06 -15.23 -9.98
N ALA A 892 23.78 -13.95 -10.24
CA ALA A 892 22.68 -13.24 -9.61
C ALA A 892 21.31 -13.88 -9.89
N MET A 893 21.03 -14.28 -11.14
CA MET A 893 19.80 -15.03 -11.46
C MET A 893 19.75 -16.39 -10.76
N ARG A 894 20.89 -17.01 -10.48
CA ARG A 894 20.95 -18.29 -9.75
C ARG A 894 20.66 -18.09 -8.26
N ASP A 895 21.15 -17.01 -7.66
CA ASP A 895 20.82 -16.63 -6.29
C ASP A 895 19.32 -16.28 -6.18
N ALA A 896 18.80 -15.52 -7.13
CA ALA A 896 17.37 -15.25 -7.25
C ALA A 896 16.55 -16.55 -7.38
N ALA A 897 16.99 -17.50 -8.20
CA ALA A 897 16.34 -18.79 -8.32
C ALA A 897 16.32 -19.57 -7.00
N LYS A 898 17.38 -19.47 -6.18
CA LYS A 898 17.41 -20.08 -4.85
C LYS A 898 16.39 -19.45 -3.93
N ASN A 899 16.33 -18.11 -3.88
CA ASN A 899 15.38 -17.36 -3.08
C ASN A 899 13.93 -17.75 -3.41
N VAL A 900 13.57 -17.74 -4.71
CA VAL A 900 12.24 -18.14 -5.18
C VAL A 900 11.93 -19.60 -4.86
N MET A 901 12.89 -20.51 -5.06
CA MET A 901 12.68 -21.92 -4.77
C MET A 901 12.54 -22.18 -3.27
N TYR A 902 13.31 -21.50 -2.42
CA TYR A 902 13.20 -21.60 -0.97
C TYR A 902 11.83 -21.15 -0.47
N THR A 903 11.35 -19.98 -0.92
CA THR A 903 10.00 -19.51 -0.57
C THR A 903 8.94 -20.51 -1.01
N VAL A 904 9.00 -20.98 -2.26
CA VAL A 904 8.00 -21.93 -2.79
C VAL A 904 8.05 -23.28 -2.07
N ALA A 905 9.24 -23.82 -1.78
CA ALA A 905 9.42 -25.11 -1.10
C ALA A 905 8.83 -25.14 0.32
N ASN A 906 8.74 -23.98 0.96
CA ASN A 906 8.19 -23.80 2.30
C ASN A 906 6.78 -23.19 2.28
N SER A 907 6.07 -23.31 1.16
CA SER A 907 4.69 -22.84 0.99
C SER A 907 3.75 -23.98 0.60
N SER A 908 2.44 -23.73 0.66
CA SER A 908 1.39 -24.65 0.23
C SER A 908 1.46 -24.98 -1.27
N ALA A 909 2.18 -24.19 -2.07
CA ALA A 909 2.29 -24.41 -3.51
C ALA A 909 2.95 -25.73 -3.89
N ILE A 910 3.78 -26.36 -3.04
CA ILE A 910 4.33 -27.69 -3.31
C ILE A 910 3.22 -28.75 -3.43
N ASP A 911 2.19 -28.65 -2.59
CA ASP A 911 1.07 -29.59 -2.57
C ASP A 911 -0.09 -29.13 -3.48
N ASP A 912 -0.38 -27.82 -3.49
CA ASP A 912 -1.59 -27.21 -4.07
C ASP A 912 -1.30 -26.15 -5.14
N GLY A 913 -0.08 -26.12 -5.69
CA GLY A 913 0.30 -25.17 -6.75
C GLY A 913 -0.58 -25.26 -7.99
N MET A 914 -0.47 -24.26 -8.88
CA MET A 914 -1.34 -24.16 -10.07
C MET A 914 -1.43 -25.50 -10.82
N SER A 915 -2.67 -25.95 -11.04
CA SER A 915 -2.92 -27.22 -11.72
C SER A 915 -2.19 -27.28 -13.07
N THR A 916 -1.55 -28.43 -13.32
CA THR A 916 -0.95 -28.76 -14.62
C THR A 916 -1.99 -29.14 -15.68
N ASP A 917 -3.28 -29.16 -15.30
CA ASP A 917 -4.37 -29.42 -16.24
C ASP A 917 -4.44 -28.34 -17.31
N THR A 918 -4.54 -28.78 -18.57
CA THR A 918 -4.60 -27.87 -19.71
C THR A 918 -5.86 -26.99 -19.63
N PRO A 919 -5.74 -25.64 -19.61
CA PRO A 919 -6.90 -24.76 -19.49
C PRO A 919 -7.96 -25.05 -20.55
N GLN A 920 -9.24 -24.91 -20.20
CA GLN A 920 -10.35 -25.27 -21.09
C GLN A 920 -10.30 -24.50 -22.42
N TRP A 921 -9.86 -23.24 -22.42
CA TRP A 921 -9.67 -22.44 -23.64
C TRP A 921 -8.59 -23.03 -24.55
N VAL A 922 -7.51 -23.60 -23.98
CA VAL A 922 -6.46 -24.31 -24.72
C VAL A 922 -7.02 -25.59 -25.34
N ILE A 923 -7.81 -26.38 -24.58
CA ILE A 923 -8.47 -27.58 -25.10
C ILE A 923 -9.39 -27.23 -26.27
N ILE A 924 -10.20 -26.18 -26.14
CA ILE A 924 -11.09 -25.68 -27.20
C ILE A 924 -10.27 -25.26 -28.42
N THR A 925 -9.16 -24.54 -28.22
CA THR A 925 -8.25 -24.10 -29.28
C THR A 925 -7.66 -25.30 -30.03
N ILE A 926 -7.18 -26.32 -29.32
CA ILE A 926 -6.68 -27.58 -29.92
C ILE A 926 -7.78 -28.26 -30.74
N VAL A 927 -9.01 -28.33 -30.23
CA VAL A 927 -10.15 -28.92 -30.96
C VAL A 927 -10.45 -28.10 -32.23
N VAL A 928 -10.48 -26.77 -32.13
CA VAL A 928 -10.68 -25.88 -33.27
C VAL A 928 -9.58 -26.06 -34.31
N ASP A 929 -8.32 -26.13 -33.89
CA ASP A 929 -7.17 -26.35 -34.77
C ASP A 929 -7.23 -27.69 -35.48
N ILE A 930 -7.62 -28.77 -34.78
CA ILE A 930 -7.84 -30.08 -35.39
C ILE A 930 -8.92 -29.97 -36.47
N LEU A 931 -10.03 -29.26 -36.19
CA LEU A 931 -11.12 -29.07 -37.15
C LEU A 931 -10.70 -28.21 -38.35
N VAL A 932 -9.93 -27.14 -38.13
CA VAL A 932 -9.39 -26.28 -39.20
C VAL A 932 -8.39 -27.06 -40.05
N ALA A 933 -7.46 -27.80 -39.43
CA ALA A 933 -6.50 -28.64 -40.13
C ALA A 933 -7.18 -29.73 -40.96
N LEU A 934 -8.17 -30.43 -40.39
CA LEU A 934 -8.99 -31.39 -41.12
C LEU A 934 -9.76 -30.74 -42.28
N GLY A 935 -10.33 -29.55 -42.05
CA GLY A 935 -11.01 -28.76 -43.08
C GLY A 935 -10.07 -28.36 -44.22
N ILE A 936 -8.84 -27.96 -43.91
CA ILE A 936 -7.80 -27.62 -44.89
C ILE A 936 -7.36 -28.86 -45.66
N ILE A 937 -7.08 -29.97 -44.98
CA ILE A 937 -6.68 -31.25 -45.59
C ILE A 937 -7.79 -31.78 -46.51
N LEU A 938 -9.03 -31.82 -46.04
CA LEU A 938 -10.19 -32.21 -46.84
C LEU A 938 -10.42 -31.23 -47.99
N GLY A 939 -10.24 -29.92 -47.76
CA GLY A 939 -10.30 -28.87 -48.77
C GLY A 939 -9.29 -29.11 -49.89
N PHE A 940 -8.03 -29.40 -49.56
CA PHE A 940 -7.01 -29.76 -50.54
C PHE A 940 -7.37 -31.07 -51.24
N TYR A 941 -7.76 -32.10 -50.49
CA TYR A 941 -8.17 -33.40 -51.01
C TYR A 941 -9.29 -33.27 -52.06
N PHE A 942 -10.37 -32.54 -51.77
CA PHE A 942 -11.48 -32.33 -52.69
C PHE A 942 -11.13 -31.37 -53.82
N THR A 943 -10.30 -30.36 -53.59
CA THR A 943 -9.79 -29.47 -54.65
C THR A 943 -9.02 -30.26 -55.71
N PHE A 944 -8.20 -31.23 -55.29
CA PHE A 944 -7.46 -32.11 -56.19
C PHE A 944 -8.30 -33.28 -56.74
N ARG A 945 -9.18 -33.90 -55.94
CA ARG A 945 -10.04 -35.02 -56.37
C ARG A 945 -11.18 -34.61 -57.30
N ASN A 946 -11.91 -33.52 -57.01
CA ASN A 946 -12.99 -33.05 -57.89
C ASN A 946 -12.46 -32.45 -59.21
N SER A 947 -11.21 -31.98 -59.22
CA SER A 947 -10.54 -31.62 -60.47
C SER A 947 -10.27 -32.83 -61.38
N LYS A 948 -10.18 -34.05 -60.82
CA LYS A 948 -10.00 -35.33 -61.53
C LYS A 948 -11.32 -35.85 -62.09
N LYS A 949 -12.43 -35.77 -61.33
CA LYS A 949 -13.79 -36.05 -61.84
C LYS A 949 -14.21 -35.11 -62.99
N ARG A 950 -13.76 -33.85 -62.94
CA ARG A 950 -13.97 -32.90 -64.04
C ARG A 950 -13.15 -33.25 -65.28
N ASP A 951 -12.03 -33.96 -65.17
CA ASP A 951 -11.32 -34.51 -66.32
C ASP A 951 -12.14 -35.64 -66.96
N GLU A 952 -12.68 -36.56 -66.16
CA GLU A 952 -13.53 -37.66 -66.64
C GLU A 952 -14.81 -37.15 -67.33
N GLU A 953 -15.50 -36.15 -66.77
CA GLU A 953 -16.68 -35.51 -67.40
C GLU A 953 -16.32 -34.70 -68.66
N GLN A 954 -15.14 -34.08 -68.72
CA GLN A 954 -14.72 -33.29 -69.87
C GLN A 954 -14.23 -34.20 -71.01
N GLU A 955 -13.56 -35.32 -70.70
CA GLU A 955 -13.23 -36.38 -71.67
C GLU A 955 -14.49 -37.10 -72.19
N LEU A 956 -15.47 -37.42 -71.33
CA LEU A 956 -16.78 -37.97 -71.75
C LEU A 956 -17.58 -37.03 -72.65
N ASN A 957 -17.56 -35.72 -72.38
CA ASN A 957 -18.21 -34.72 -73.24
C ASN A 957 -17.46 -34.46 -74.55
N THR A 958 -16.16 -34.76 -74.61
CA THR A 958 -15.36 -34.68 -75.84
C THR A 958 -15.54 -35.95 -76.68
N ALA A 959 -15.72 -37.11 -76.05
CA ALA A 959 -16.02 -38.39 -76.71
C ALA A 959 -17.46 -38.47 -77.28
N ASN A 960 -18.43 -37.78 -76.68
CA ASN A 960 -19.81 -37.69 -77.19
C ASN A 960 -20.02 -36.60 -78.28
N ASN A 961 -18.99 -35.84 -78.63
CA ASN A 961 -19.01 -34.81 -79.68
C ASN A 961 -18.00 -35.08 -80.82
N LEU A 962 -17.58 -36.33 -80.99
CA LEU A 962 -16.79 -36.82 -82.13
C LEU A 962 -17.63 -37.75 -83.01
#